data_AF-A0A8C2JPV8-F1
#
_entry.id   AF-A0A8C2JPV8-F1
#
_cell.length_a   1.000
_cell.length_b   1.000
_cell.length_c   1.000
_cell.angle_alpha   90.00
_cell.angle_beta   90.00
_cell.angle_gamma   90.00
#
_symmetry.space_group_name_H-M   'P 1'
#
loop_
_entity.id
_entity.type
_entity.pdbx_description
1 polymer ?
#
loop_
_entity_poly.entity_id
_entity_poly.type
_entity_poly.pdbx_seq_one_letter_code
_entity_poly.pdbx_strand_id
1 'polypeptide(L)'
;MFQMLCDHIQFATNGGNVRSAITVFPQRTDGQHDFRVWNSQLIRYAGYKMTDGTIIGDPASVDFTEICIELGWTPRYGQFDVLPLVLQANEEDPQFFEIPQHLILEVPMEHPQYKWFKDLNLRWFALPAVSNMLLEIGGLEFPACPFNGWYMGTEIGVRDFCDTKRYNVLERVGRQMGLETQKLSSLWKDQALVAINVAVMHSFQKNKVTITDHHTASESFMQHMEMEVRLRGGCPADWVWLVPPMSGSLTPVYHQEMLNYILSPFFYYQVQYHPSIYSAFIRKAAFLKYHSLTKRVRCTVLYATETGKSHTFAKKLNTMMNCAFKSQVVCMEDYNFSELEKESFLIVVTSTFGNGDCPGNGEVWTYLCTLSGQYLKPLTFIFSPLLYRVHCLNNFFPLYRYCVFGLGSRMYPHFCEFAHAVDDRFAALGAIRVSATGEGDELNGQEEAFSAWACTVFKVSCIKLVNDKINFESVFFMYRMHARSLTFNVSFQEKKVWQIPGIHRDTEFRMTVRRQNLQSPTSSRATILVELEMDGNTEPLNIVPGDHVGIFPGNSPELVAGILKHLANAPPINQSLRLEFLSTYPDGERWQRVERIPSCPLAQALTYYLDVTTPPSQSLLRKLSKMAKQEDHRQRLLALATDFQVYATWKEFYKPTFLEVLEEFSSLELSAAFLLSQLPLLKPRLYSISSSPDLHPQELHLTVAVVSYCTQEGKGPLHFGLCSTWLNTIKEGDMVPFFVHSSDGFHLPSDPSAPCILVGVGSGIAPFRSFWQQQFHDMKKTGLKGNPVTLVFGCRGSDTDHLYKEETLDMRDNGTLSSITTAYSRQTGQPKVYVQDILREQLSDKVFEVLHHNPGHLYICGGMNMANDVAATIKEILVSRLGITLTQAEEYLSRLKNEKRYHEDIFGS
;
A
#
# COMPACT_ATOMS: atom_id res chain seq x y z
N MET A 1 39.65 4.64 -20.77
CA MET A 1 38.37 3.90 -20.86
C MET A 1 37.92 3.74 -22.31
N PHE A 2 37.65 4.83 -23.03
CA PHE A 2 37.17 4.80 -24.43
C PHE A 2 37.95 3.87 -25.38
N GLN A 3 39.29 3.97 -25.42
CA GLN A 3 40.11 3.11 -26.28
C GLN A 3 39.89 1.61 -26.01
N MET A 4 39.79 1.20 -24.74
CA MET A 4 39.54 -0.21 -24.38
C MET A 4 38.17 -0.70 -24.86
N LEU A 5 37.18 0.18 -24.93
CA LEU A 5 35.86 -0.13 -25.49
C LEU A 5 35.90 -0.24 -27.01
N CYS A 6 36.68 0.61 -27.69
CA CYS A 6 36.95 0.46 -29.12
C CYS A 6 37.64 -0.87 -29.42
N ASP A 7 38.63 -1.25 -28.61
CA ASP A 7 39.34 -2.53 -28.74
C ASP A 7 38.39 -3.72 -28.47
N HIS A 8 37.48 -3.60 -27.49
CA HIS A 8 36.41 -4.58 -27.26
C HIS A 8 35.53 -4.73 -28.51
N ILE A 9 35.03 -3.63 -29.09
CA ILE A 9 34.19 -3.67 -30.30
C ILE A 9 34.95 -4.34 -31.46
N GLN A 10 36.20 -3.96 -31.69
CA GLN A 10 37.02 -4.51 -32.76
C GLN A 10 37.26 -6.02 -32.57
N PHE A 11 37.68 -6.42 -31.38
CA PHE A 11 37.97 -7.81 -31.02
C PHE A 11 36.72 -8.69 -31.09
N ALA A 12 35.61 -8.22 -30.53
CA ALA A 12 34.37 -8.99 -30.43
C ALA A 12 33.67 -9.08 -31.78
N THR A 13 33.68 -8.01 -32.60
CA THR A 13 33.04 -8.03 -33.93
C THR A 13 33.76 -8.96 -34.89
N ASN A 14 35.09 -9.00 -34.87
CA ASN A 14 35.92 -9.96 -35.62
C ASN A 14 35.46 -10.17 -37.09
N GLY A 15 35.19 -9.07 -37.80
CA GLY A 15 34.76 -9.10 -39.20
C GLY A 15 33.41 -9.78 -39.46
N GLY A 16 32.55 -9.89 -38.44
CA GLY A 16 31.25 -10.57 -38.49
C GLY A 16 31.24 -11.92 -37.76
N ASN A 17 32.39 -12.57 -37.60
CA ASN A 17 32.48 -13.81 -36.82
C ASN A 17 32.56 -13.50 -35.33
N VAL A 18 31.43 -13.07 -34.76
CA VAL A 18 31.32 -12.49 -33.40
C VAL A 18 31.89 -13.44 -32.35
N ARG A 19 32.75 -12.90 -31.48
CA ARG A 19 33.37 -13.61 -30.35
C ARG A 19 32.71 -13.15 -29.07
N SER A 20 32.45 -14.07 -28.14
CA SER A 20 32.09 -13.70 -26.77
C SER A 20 33.28 -13.02 -26.10
N ALA A 21 33.08 -11.80 -25.61
CA ALA A 21 34.10 -11.04 -24.93
C ALA A 21 33.53 -10.38 -23.67
N ILE A 22 34.41 -10.13 -22.70
CA ILE A 22 34.13 -9.30 -21.53
C ILE A 22 35.33 -8.39 -21.31
N THR A 23 35.07 -7.12 -21.00
CA THR A 23 36.10 -6.18 -20.57
C THR A 23 35.75 -5.71 -19.16
N VAL A 24 36.66 -5.93 -18.20
CA VAL A 24 36.44 -5.61 -16.79
C VAL A 24 37.26 -4.36 -16.44
N PHE A 25 36.58 -3.25 -16.12
CA PHE A 25 37.22 -2.05 -15.59
C PHE A 25 37.47 -2.18 -14.08
N PRO A 26 38.25 -1.26 -13.46
CA PRO A 26 38.60 -1.38 -12.05
C PRO A 26 37.41 -1.56 -11.10
N GLN A 27 37.66 -2.32 -10.03
CA GLN A 27 36.71 -2.58 -8.96
C GLN A 27 36.29 -1.28 -8.26
N ARG A 28 35.02 -1.19 -7.85
CA ARG A 28 34.52 -0.17 -6.92
C ARG A 28 35.23 -0.29 -5.57
N THR A 29 35.68 0.85 -5.05
CA THR A 29 36.34 0.99 -3.75
C THR A 29 35.47 1.68 -2.70
N ASP A 30 34.85 2.81 -3.05
CA ASP A 30 34.11 3.68 -2.12
C ASP A 30 32.76 4.18 -2.67
N GLY A 31 32.40 3.79 -3.89
CA GLY A 31 31.18 4.20 -4.58
C GLY A 31 31.17 5.63 -5.11
N GLN A 32 32.27 6.39 -4.94
CA GLN A 32 32.45 7.75 -5.48
C GLN A 32 33.31 7.74 -6.75
N HIS A 33 34.33 6.88 -6.78
CA HIS A 33 35.31 6.80 -7.87
C HIS A 33 34.97 5.74 -8.94
N ASP A 34 33.69 5.48 -9.18
CA ASP A 34 33.25 4.42 -10.08
C ASP A 34 33.65 4.66 -11.55
N PHE A 35 34.01 3.58 -12.24
CA PHE A 35 34.05 3.54 -13.70
C PHE A 35 32.66 3.20 -14.22
N ARG A 36 32.16 3.96 -15.20
CA ARG A 36 30.80 3.79 -15.73
C ARG A 36 30.73 3.93 -17.24
N VAL A 37 30.11 2.94 -17.89
CA VAL A 37 29.55 3.08 -19.23
C VAL A 37 28.06 3.34 -19.08
N TRP A 38 27.58 4.47 -19.56
CA TRP A 38 26.19 4.85 -19.39
C TRP A 38 25.27 4.21 -20.43
N ASN A 39 25.80 3.99 -21.62
CA ASN A 39 25.10 3.30 -22.68
C ASN A 39 24.70 1.91 -22.20
N SER A 40 23.45 1.51 -22.45
CA SER A 40 23.00 0.14 -22.17
C SER A 40 23.74 -0.91 -22.99
N GLN A 41 24.12 -0.52 -24.21
CA GLN A 41 24.94 -1.30 -25.12
C GLN A 41 25.99 -0.41 -25.76
N LEU A 42 27.16 -0.95 -26.08
CA LEU A 42 28.25 -0.17 -26.67
C LEU A 42 27.87 0.45 -28.02
N ILE A 43 27.12 -0.29 -28.84
CA ILE A 43 26.55 0.24 -30.09
C ILE A 43 25.03 0.23 -29.91
N ARG A 44 24.40 1.37 -30.17
CA ARG A 44 22.95 1.53 -30.12
C ARG A 44 22.51 2.70 -30.99
N TYR A 45 21.33 2.59 -31.59
CA TYR A 45 20.77 3.69 -32.38
C TYR A 45 20.09 4.74 -31.51
N ALA A 46 20.16 5.99 -31.94
CA ALA A 46 19.51 7.14 -31.35
C ALA A 46 17.98 7.11 -31.60
N GLY A 47 17.24 7.74 -30.71
CA GLY A 47 15.80 7.98 -30.83
C GLY A 47 15.48 9.44 -30.66
N TYR A 48 14.77 10.03 -31.61
CA TYR A 48 14.44 11.45 -31.63
C TYR A 48 12.94 11.65 -31.52
N LYS A 49 12.51 12.30 -30.45
CA LYS A 49 11.11 12.72 -30.30
C LYS A 49 10.87 13.99 -31.13
N MET A 50 10.03 13.88 -32.14
CA MET A 50 9.69 14.98 -33.03
C MET A 50 8.58 15.86 -32.43
N THR A 51 8.42 17.07 -32.97
CA THR A 51 7.45 18.06 -32.47
C THR A 51 5.99 17.62 -32.62
N ASP A 52 5.71 16.73 -33.57
CA ASP A 52 4.38 16.15 -33.82
C ASP A 52 4.09 14.92 -32.93
N GLY A 53 5.01 14.56 -32.04
CA GLY A 53 4.90 13.40 -31.15
C GLY A 53 5.35 12.08 -31.79
N THR A 54 5.75 12.07 -33.07
CA THR A 54 6.36 10.90 -33.70
C THR A 54 7.80 10.71 -33.21
N ILE A 55 8.33 9.51 -33.40
CA ILE A 55 9.71 9.18 -33.06
C ILE A 55 10.45 8.76 -34.32
N ILE A 56 11.60 9.38 -34.58
CA ILE A 56 12.55 8.93 -35.59
C ILE A 56 13.65 8.13 -34.89
N GLY A 57 13.99 6.96 -35.42
CA GLY A 57 15.03 6.10 -34.85
C GLY A 57 14.50 5.09 -33.85
N ASP A 58 15.28 4.79 -32.81
CA ASP A 58 14.94 3.80 -31.79
C ASP A 58 14.18 4.44 -30.60
N PRO A 59 12.87 4.14 -30.41
CA PRO A 59 12.09 4.68 -29.30
C PRO A 59 12.64 4.40 -27.90
N ALA A 60 13.32 3.27 -27.67
CA ALA A 60 13.82 2.99 -26.32
C ALA A 60 15.17 3.65 -26.04
N SER A 61 15.71 4.43 -26.98
CA SER A 61 16.90 5.26 -26.80
C SER A 61 16.58 6.74 -26.64
N VAL A 62 15.30 7.16 -26.71
CA VAL A 62 14.91 8.59 -26.70
C VAL A 62 15.49 9.34 -25.51
N ASP A 63 15.22 8.87 -24.29
CA ASP A 63 15.67 9.52 -23.06
C ASP A 63 17.21 9.65 -23.02
N PHE A 64 17.93 8.61 -23.46
CA PHE A 64 19.40 8.64 -23.48
C PHE A 64 19.96 9.49 -24.62
N THR A 65 19.26 9.58 -25.75
CA THR A 65 19.61 10.48 -26.86
C THR A 65 19.54 11.93 -26.42
N GLU A 66 18.52 12.30 -25.63
CA GLU A 66 18.40 13.64 -25.05
C GLU A 66 19.60 13.95 -24.13
N ILE A 67 20.05 13.00 -23.30
CA ILE A 67 21.25 13.16 -22.47
C ILE A 67 22.50 13.42 -23.34
N CYS A 68 22.69 12.65 -24.42
CA CYS A 68 23.81 12.89 -25.33
C CYS A 68 23.77 14.29 -25.93
N ILE A 69 22.58 14.76 -26.36
CA ILE A 69 22.40 16.12 -26.90
C ILE A 69 22.69 17.20 -25.85
N GLU A 70 22.25 16.99 -24.61
CA GLU A 70 22.54 17.91 -23.49
C GLU A 70 24.02 17.99 -23.14
N LEU A 71 24.77 16.89 -23.31
CA LEU A 71 26.24 16.85 -23.19
C LEU A 71 26.96 17.51 -24.38
N GLY A 72 26.23 17.95 -25.41
CA GLY A 72 26.77 18.66 -26.58
C GLY A 72 26.93 17.80 -27.83
N TRP A 73 26.46 16.55 -27.85
CA TRP A 73 26.43 15.76 -29.07
C TRP A 73 25.45 16.36 -30.09
N THR A 74 25.87 16.45 -31.35
CA THR A 74 25.04 17.05 -32.41
C THR A 74 24.22 15.97 -33.12
N PRO A 75 22.88 15.99 -33.01
CA PRO A 75 22.04 14.97 -33.62
C PRO A 75 21.96 15.12 -35.15
N ARG A 76 21.88 14.00 -35.88
CA ARG A 76 21.72 13.98 -37.34
C ARG A 76 20.28 13.69 -37.78
N TYR A 77 19.41 13.30 -36.85
CA TYR A 77 17.99 12.99 -37.09
C TYR A 77 17.74 11.85 -38.10
N GLY A 78 18.66 10.91 -38.21
CA GLY A 78 18.53 9.68 -39.00
C GLY A 78 17.93 8.52 -38.22
N GLN A 79 17.27 7.60 -38.93
CA GLN A 79 16.61 6.43 -38.32
C GLN A 79 17.57 5.41 -37.68
N PHE A 80 18.83 5.42 -38.10
CA PHE A 80 19.87 4.49 -37.63
C PHE A 80 21.16 5.24 -37.27
N ASP A 81 21.01 6.46 -36.71
CA ASP A 81 22.16 7.19 -36.18
C ASP A 81 22.72 6.46 -34.96
N VAL A 82 24.02 6.21 -34.92
CA VAL A 82 24.66 5.56 -33.78
C VAL A 82 24.96 6.59 -32.69
N LEU A 83 24.58 6.26 -31.46
CA LEU A 83 24.84 7.10 -30.28
C LEU A 83 26.34 7.12 -29.94
N PRO A 84 26.88 8.23 -29.40
CA PRO A 84 28.22 8.25 -28.84
C PRO A 84 28.27 7.42 -27.55
N LEU A 85 29.46 7.00 -27.16
CA LEU A 85 29.69 6.40 -25.85
C LEU A 85 29.78 7.50 -24.80
N VAL A 86 28.92 7.47 -23.79
CA VAL A 86 28.99 8.35 -22.62
C VAL A 86 29.69 7.58 -21.50
N LEU A 87 30.87 8.07 -21.13
CA LEU A 87 31.81 7.39 -20.24
C LEU A 87 32.14 8.28 -19.05
N GLN A 88 32.36 7.63 -17.91
CA GLN A 88 32.75 8.29 -16.68
C GLN A 88 33.81 7.45 -15.96
N ALA A 89 34.82 8.11 -15.39
CA ALA A 89 35.84 7.47 -14.58
C ALA A 89 36.25 8.39 -13.43
N ASN A 90 36.43 7.84 -12.23
CA ASN A 90 37.20 8.47 -11.15
C ASN A 90 36.78 9.92 -10.81
N GLU A 91 35.50 10.12 -10.47
CA GLU A 91 34.89 11.42 -10.13
C GLU A 91 34.84 12.47 -11.28
N GLU A 92 35.27 12.13 -12.49
CA GLU A 92 35.10 13.02 -13.64
C GLU A 92 33.62 13.11 -14.05
N ASP A 93 33.25 14.25 -14.62
CA ASP A 93 31.95 14.43 -15.25
C ASP A 93 31.81 13.50 -16.48
N PRO A 94 30.61 12.99 -16.78
CA PRO A 94 30.40 12.14 -17.94
C PRO A 94 30.73 12.88 -19.23
N GLN A 95 31.55 12.27 -20.09
CA GLN A 95 31.93 12.79 -21.40
C GLN A 95 31.48 11.84 -22.50
N PHE A 96 31.08 12.41 -23.65
CA PHE A 96 30.71 11.62 -24.81
C PHE A 96 31.88 11.45 -25.77
N PHE A 97 31.96 10.30 -26.42
CA PHE A 97 32.99 9.94 -27.39
C PHE A 97 32.33 9.28 -28.61
N GLU A 98 32.55 9.82 -29.81
CA GLU A 98 32.03 9.21 -31.04
C GLU A 98 32.80 7.94 -31.38
N ILE A 99 32.08 6.84 -31.63
CA ILE A 99 32.68 5.57 -32.04
C ILE A 99 33.18 5.72 -33.48
N PRO A 100 34.45 5.38 -33.78
CA PRO A 100 34.96 5.40 -35.14
C PRO A 100 34.09 4.54 -36.08
N GLN A 101 33.65 5.12 -37.20
CA GLN A 101 32.70 4.48 -38.14
C GLN A 101 33.14 3.07 -38.59
N HIS A 102 34.45 2.85 -38.78
CA HIS A 102 34.99 1.57 -39.23
C HIS A 102 34.87 0.43 -38.21
N LEU A 103 34.55 0.73 -36.95
CA LEU A 103 34.30 -0.26 -35.89
C LEU A 103 32.83 -0.69 -35.84
N ILE A 104 31.94 0.03 -36.50
CA ILE A 104 30.50 -0.25 -36.50
C ILE A 104 30.18 -1.10 -37.73
N LEU A 105 29.95 -2.39 -37.52
CA LEU A 105 29.46 -3.29 -38.56
C LEU A 105 27.93 -3.32 -38.53
N GLU A 106 27.29 -2.71 -39.53
CA GLU A 106 25.84 -2.79 -39.74
C GLU A 106 25.49 -3.81 -40.82
N VAL A 107 24.44 -4.61 -40.59
CA VAL A 107 23.87 -5.55 -41.54
C VAL A 107 22.59 -4.95 -42.14
N PRO A 108 22.55 -4.62 -43.44
CA PRO A 108 21.32 -4.19 -44.10
C PRO A 108 20.37 -5.38 -44.28
N MET A 109 19.08 -5.15 -44.07
CA MET A 109 18.07 -6.21 -44.11
C MET A 109 17.51 -6.42 -45.51
N GLU A 110 17.50 -7.68 -45.94
CA GLU A 110 16.90 -8.17 -47.17
C GLU A 110 16.21 -9.51 -46.94
N HIS A 111 15.21 -9.80 -47.77
CA HIS A 111 14.46 -11.05 -47.71
C HIS A 111 14.78 -11.92 -48.94
N PRO A 112 14.96 -13.26 -48.78
CA PRO A 112 15.31 -14.14 -49.90
C PRO A 112 14.25 -14.11 -51.02
N GLN A 113 12.97 -14.13 -50.61
CA GLN A 113 11.81 -14.11 -51.50
C GLN A 113 11.29 -12.69 -51.81
N TYR A 114 10.97 -11.86 -50.81
CA TYR A 114 10.44 -10.51 -51.00
C TYR A 114 11.52 -9.48 -51.37
N LYS A 115 11.74 -9.25 -52.67
CA LYS A 115 12.78 -8.32 -53.15
C LYS A 115 12.57 -6.86 -52.73
N TRP A 116 11.33 -6.44 -52.48
CA TRP A 116 10.98 -5.11 -51.99
C TRP A 116 11.41 -4.88 -50.53
N PHE A 117 11.78 -5.91 -49.78
CA PHE A 117 12.15 -5.77 -48.37
C PHE A 117 13.36 -4.85 -48.17
N LYS A 118 14.29 -4.84 -49.14
CA LYS A 118 15.46 -3.93 -49.15
C LYS A 118 15.04 -2.45 -49.16
N ASP A 119 13.88 -2.13 -49.74
CA ASP A 119 13.37 -0.76 -49.87
C ASP A 119 12.79 -0.24 -48.54
N LEU A 120 12.65 -1.11 -47.53
CA LEU A 120 12.36 -0.69 -46.15
C LEU A 120 13.56 0.01 -45.49
N ASN A 121 14.77 -0.16 -46.03
CA ASN A 121 16.04 0.41 -45.53
C ASN A 121 16.36 0.06 -44.06
N LEU A 122 15.84 -1.07 -43.58
CA LEU A 122 16.15 -1.57 -42.24
C LEU A 122 17.60 -2.07 -42.17
N ARG A 123 18.24 -1.87 -41.02
CA ARG A 123 19.58 -2.37 -40.73
C ARG A 123 19.73 -2.59 -39.23
N TRP A 124 20.72 -3.40 -38.84
CA TRP A 124 21.04 -3.64 -37.44
C TRP A 124 22.54 -3.83 -37.25
N PHE A 125 23.09 -3.38 -36.12
CA PHE A 125 24.51 -3.55 -35.83
C PHE A 125 24.79 -5.00 -35.42
N ALA A 126 26.00 -5.49 -35.71
CA ALA A 126 26.35 -6.90 -35.55
C ALA A 126 26.60 -7.33 -34.08
N LEU A 127 27.00 -6.40 -33.21
CA LEU A 127 27.54 -6.71 -31.88
C LEU A 127 26.59 -6.32 -30.74
N PRO A 128 25.94 -7.26 -30.04
CA PRO A 128 25.06 -7.01 -28.89
C PRO A 128 25.84 -6.84 -27.57
N ALA A 129 26.78 -5.90 -27.50
CA ALA A 129 27.60 -5.71 -26.30
C ALA A 129 26.85 -4.91 -25.22
N VAL A 130 26.34 -5.56 -24.18
CA VAL A 130 25.70 -4.94 -23.01
C VAL A 130 26.76 -4.29 -22.13
N SER A 131 26.53 -3.07 -21.63
CA SER A 131 27.61 -2.27 -21.03
C SER A 131 27.31 -1.56 -19.71
N ASN A 132 26.05 -1.40 -19.29
CA ASN A 132 25.68 -0.63 -18.08
C ASN A 132 25.25 -1.50 -16.88
N MET A 133 25.72 -2.75 -16.80
CA MET A 133 25.43 -3.67 -15.70
C MET A 133 26.59 -3.76 -14.72
N LEU A 134 26.28 -3.97 -13.44
CA LEU A 134 27.25 -4.14 -12.36
C LEU A 134 27.57 -5.63 -12.24
N LEU A 135 28.83 -6.01 -12.44
CA LEU A 135 29.28 -7.37 -12.19
C LEU A 135 29.70 -7.50 -10.72
N GLU A 136 29.13 -8.48 -10.02
CA GLU A 136 29.51 -8.83 -8.67
C GLU A 136 30.17 -10.21 -8.65
N ILE A 137 31.32 -10.31 -7.97
CA ILE A 137 32.08 -11.56 -7.81
C ILE A 137 32.58 -11.67 -6.36
N GLY A 138 31.94 -12.51 -5.55
CA GLY A 138 32.41 -12.82 -4.20
C GLY A 138 32.46 -11.60 -3.26
N GLY A 139 31.51 -10.67 -3.42
CA GLY A 139 31.41 -9.40 -2.70
C GLY A 139 32.19 -8.24 -3.35
N LEU A 140 32.92 -8.49 -4.44
CA LEU A 140 33.61 -7.45 -5.20
C LEU A 140 32.69 -6.90 -6.29
N GLU A 141 32.60 -5.58 -6.39
CA GLU A 141 31.70 -4.88 -7.31
C GLU A 141 32.47 -4.21 -8.45
N PHE A 142 32.09 -4.49 -9.70
CA PHE A 142 32.70 -3.93 -10.91
C PHE A 142 31.65 -3.17 -11.75
N PRO A 143 31.55 -1.84 -11.59
CA PRO A 143 30.47 -1.03 -12.17
C PRO A 143 30.61 -0.75 -13.68
N ALA A 144 31.69 -1.18 -14.31
CA ALA A 144 31.83 -1.14 -15.77
C ALA A 144 32.42 -2.47 -16.24
N CYS A 145 31.54 -3.37 -16.71
CA CYS A 145 31.93 -4.67 -17.23
C CYS A 145 31.18 -5.00 -18.52
N PRO A 146 31.44 -4.30 -19.64
CA PRO A 146 30.78 -4.63 -20.89
C PRO A 146 31.11 -6.05 -21.36
N PHE A 147 30.09 -6.75 -21.80
CA PHE A 147 30.18 -8.12 -22.29
C PHE A 147 29.23 -8.36 -23.45
N ASN A 148 29.51 -9.38 -24.26
CA ASN A 148 28.66 -9.74 -25.40
C ASN A 148 28.60 -11.25 -25.62
N GLY A 149 27.48 -11.66 -26.21
CA GLY A 149 27.37 -12.89 -27.01
C GLY A 149 27.11 -12.53 -28.47
N TRP A 150 26.23 -13.27 -29.10
CA TRP A 150 25.68 -12.98 -30.43
C TRP A 150 24.16 -12.92 -30.36
N TYR A 151 23.54 -12.29 -31.35
CA TYR A 151 22.09 -12.16 -31.39
C TYR A 151 21.39 -13.50 -31.59
N MET A 152 20.23 -13.62 -30.94
CA MET A 152 19.17 -14.51 -31.40
C MET A 152 18.27 -13.76 -32.38
N GLY A 153 17.90 -14.38 -33.50
CA GLY A 153 17.14 -13.72 -34.57
C GLY A 153 15.88 -12.99 -34.09
N THR A 154 15.18 -13.55 -33.10
CA THR A 154 13.94 -12.98 -32.54
C THR A 154 14.17 -11.73 -31.69
N GLU A 155 15.39 -11.45 -31.22
CA GLU A 155 15.72 -10.19 -30.55
C GLU A 155 15.58 -9.03 -31.54
N ILE A 156 16.20 -9.16 -32.71
CA ILE A 156 16.12 -8.14 -33.77
C ILE A 156 14.77 -8.19 -34.47
N GLY A 157 14.39 -9.36 -34.98
CA GLY A 157 13.24 -9.54 -35.85
C GLY A 157 11.92 -9.27 -35.14
N VAL A 158 11.79 -9.69 -33.88
CA VAL A 158 10.52 -9.59 -33.14
C VAL A 158 10.57 -8.43 -32.15
N ARG A 159 11.50 -8.45 -31.18
CA ARG A 159 11.52 -7.44 -30.12
C ARG A 159 11.92 -6.04 -30.63
N ASP A 160 12.83 -5.93 -31.59
CA ASP A 160 13.24 -4.62 -32.09
C ASP A 160 12.39 -4.13 -33.27
N PHE A 161 12.21 -4.95 -34.31
CA PHE A 161 11.49 -4.52 -35.51
C PHE A 161 9.96 -4.61 -35.38
N CYS A 162 9.40 -5.66 -34.77
CA CYS A 162 7.95 -5.87 -34.76
C CYS A 162 7.22 -5.19 -33.59
N ASP A 163 7.85 -5.06 -32.42
CA ASP A 163 7.17 -4.55 -31.24
C ASP A 163 6.59 -3.14 -31.47
N THR A 164 5.34 -2.98 -31.03
CA THR A 164 4.58 -1.72 -31.18
C THR A 164 5.20 -0.53 -30.45
N LYS A 165 6.06 -0.79 -29.46
CA LYS A 165 6.79 0.22 -28.67
C LYS A 165 8.21 0.48 -29.21
N ARG A 166 8.62 -0.21 -30.28
CA ARG A 166 9.94 -0.08 -30.93
C ARG A 166 9.73 0.37 -32.38
N TYR A 167 10.32 -0.29 -33.37
CA TYR A 167 10.22 0.17 -34.77
C TYR A 167 8.85 -0.12 -35.43
N ASN A 168 8.05 -1.03 -34.85
CA ASN A 168 6.66 -1.32 -35.25
C ASN A 168 6.45 -1.49 -36.78
N VAL A 169 7.34 -2.21 -37.46
CA VAL A 169 7.29 -2.35 -38.93
C VAL A 169 6.28 -3.38 -39.43
N LEU A 170 5.65 -4.12 -38.50
CA LEU A 170 4.86 -5.31 -38.77
C LEU A 170 3.70 -5.06 -39.76
N GLU A 171 2.92 -4.00 -39.54
CA GLU A 171 1.78 -3.66 -40.42
C GLU A 171 2.24 -3.25 -41.82
N ARG A 172 3.34 -2.50 -41.92
CA ARG A 172 3.93 -2.09 -43.21
C ARG A 172 4.37 -3.31 -44.01
N VAL A 173 5.02 -4.27 -43.36
CA VAL A 173 5.43 -5.53 -43.99
C VAL A 173 4.21 -6.36 -44.40
N GLY A 174 3.21 -6.52 -43.52
CA GLY A 174 1.99 -7.26 -43.82
C GLY A 174 1.25 -6.73 -45.06
N ARG A 175 1.15 -5.41 -45.21
CA ARG A 175 0.57 -4.78 -46.41
C ARG A 175 1.38 -5.06 -47.68
N GLN A 176 2.70 -4.97 -47.61
CA GLN A 176 3.59 -5.25 -48.76
C GLN A 176 3.62 -6.73 -49.15
N MET A 177 3.31 -7.62 -48.21
CA MET A 177 3.08 -9.04 -48.46
C MET A 177 1.69 -9.32 -49.08
N GLY A 178 0.80 -8.32 -49.17
CA GLY A 178 -0.56 -8.48 -49.66
C GLY A 178 -1.52 -9.15 -48.65
N LEU A 179 -1.19 -9.11 -47.36
CA LEU A 179 -2.01 -9.71 -46.30
C LEU A 179 -3.17 -8.79 -45.89
N GLU A 180 -4.28 -9.40 -45.47
CA GLU A 180 -5.43 -8.66 -44.94
C GLU A 180 -5.16 -8.17 -43.50
N THR A 181 -4.69 -6.92 -43.39
CA THR A 181 -4.20 -6.33 -42.13
C THR A 181 -5.29 -5.78 -41.20
N GLN A 182 -6.53 -5.64 -41.66
CA GLN A 182 -7.63 -5.14 -40.81
C GLN A 182 -8.28 -6.25 -39.98
N LYS A 183 -8.17 -7.52 -40.41
CA LYS A 183 -8.80 -8.65 -39.73
C LYS A 183 -7.78 -9.48 -38.98
N LEU A 184 -7.79 -9.45 -37.65
CA LEU A 184 -6.86 -10.24 -36.83
C LEU A 184 -6.96 -11.76 -37.10
N SER A 185 -8.14 -12.26 -37.46
CA SER A 185 -8.33 -13.69 -37.76
C SER A 185 -7.64 -14.16 -39.06
N SER A 186 -7.05 -13.26 -39.85
CA SER A 186 -6.25 -13.64 -41.03
C SER A 186 -4.84 -14.14 -40.66
N LEU A 187 -4.46 -14.02 -39.38
CA LEU A 187 -3.11 -14.33 -38.87
C LEU A 187 -2.01 -13.52 -39.59
N TRP A 188 -2.36 -12.34 -40.10
CA TRP A 188 -1.40 -11.51 -40.85
C TRP A 188 -0.20 -11.09 -40.00
N LYS A 189 -0.41 -10.88 -38.68
CA LYS A 189 0.65 -10.52 -37.75
C LYS A 189 1.68 -11.64 -37.65
N ASP A 190 1.21 -12.87 -37.48
CA ASP A 190 2.06 -14.06 -37.37
C ASP A 190 2.86 -14.29 -38.66
N GLN A 191 2.21 -14.19 -39.82
CA GLN A 191 2.87 -14.33 -41.12
C GLN A 191 3.91 -13.25 -41.39
N ALA A 192 3.58 -11.98 -41.12
CA ALA A 192 4.51 -10.87 -41.30
C ALA A 192 5.69 -10.95 -40.32
N LEU A 193 5.44 -11.35 -39.07
CA LEU A 193 6.47 -11.53 -38.04
C LEU A 193 7.48 -12.61 -38.45
N VAL A 194 7.00 -13.76 -38.94
CA VAL A 194 7.86 -14.82 -39.46
C VAL A 194 8.69 -14.32 -40.64
N ALA A 195 8.09 -13.60 -41.60
CA ALA A 195 8.81 -13.06 -42.75
C ALA A 195 9.93 -12.07 -42.33
N ILE A 196 9.68 -11.20 -41.36
CA ILE A 196 10.69 -10.27 -40.83
C ILE A 196 11.84 -11.05 -40.19
N ASN A 197 11.54 -12.07 -39.39
CA ASN A 197 12.57 -12.88 -38.75
C ASN A 197 13.39 -13.69 -39.77
N VAL A 198 12.76 -14.18 -40.85
CA VAL A 198 13.47 -14.80 -41.99
C VAL A 198 14.40 -13.79 -42.67
N ALA A 199 13.98 -12.55 -42.87
CA ALA A 199 14.83 -11.50 -43.44
C ALA A 199 16.07 -11.25 -42.56
N VAL A 200 15.90 -11.16 -41.24
CA VAL A 200 17.03 -10.99 -40.30
C VAL A 200 18.02 -12.14 -40.41
N MET A 201 17.55 -13.40 -40.29
CA MET A 201 18.42 -14.58 -40.36
C MET A 201 19.15 -14.65 -41.70
N HIS A 202 18.44 -14.43 -42.82
CA HIS A 202 19.02 -14.44 -44.15
C HIS A 202 20.09 -13.36 -44.33
N SER A 203 19.81 -12.14 -43.85
CA SER A 203 20.71 -10.99 -44.00
C SER A 203 22.01 -11.19 -43.24
N PHE A 204 21.93 -11.65 -41.99
CA PHE A 204 23.10 -11.95 -41.17
C PHE A 204 23.93 -13.08 -41.78
N GLN A 205 23.30 -14.18 -42.20
CA GLN A 205 23.99 -15.29 -42.86
C GLN A 205 24.67 -14.88 -44.17
N LYS A 206 23.98 -14.11 -45.03
CA LYS A 206 24.53 -13.60 -46.28
C LYS A 206 25.74 -12.71 -46.06
N ASN A 207 25.69 -11.85 -45.04
CA ASN A 207 26.79 -10.96 -44.67
C ASN A 207 27.85 -11.64 -43.79
N LYS A 208 27.74 -12.96 -43.56
CA LYS A 208 28.67 -13.76 -42.75
C LYS A 208 28.83 -13.25 -41.32
N VAL A 209 27.73 -12.74 -40.75
CA VAL A 209 27.66 -12.30 -39.36
C VAL A 209 27.03 -13.39 -38.49
N THR A 210 27.67 -13.71 -37.37
CA THR A 210 27.19 -14.73 -36.42
C THR A 210 25.83 -14.35 -35.84
N ILE A 211 24.86 -15.26 -35.97
CA ILE A 211 23.51 -15.16 -35.40
C ILE A 211 23.00 -16.57 -35.12
N THR A 212 22.09 -16.72 -34.15
CA THR A 212 21.44 -18.00 -33.86
C THR A 212 19.93 -17.90 -33.99
N ASP A 213 19.27 -19.01 -34.34
CA ASP A 213 17.82 -19.11 -34.27
C ASP A 213 17.36 -19.55 -32.87
N HIS A 214 16.14 -19.17 -32.53
CA HIS A 214 15.54 -19.43 -31.23
C HIS A 214 15.30 -20.91 -30.89
N HIS A 215 15.17 -21.81 -31.88
CA HIS A 215 15.03 -23.24 -31.59
C HIS A 215 16.39 -23.81 -31.16
N THR A 216 17.44 -23.55 -31.93
CA THR A 216 18.82 -23.96 -31.59
C THR A 216 19.26 -23.38 -30.24
N ALA A 217 18.99 -22.09 -29.98
CA ALA A 217 19.29 -21.46 -28.71
C ALA A 217 18.54 -22.13 -27.54
N SER A 218 17.27 -22.47 -27.74
CA SER A 218 16.47 -23.17 -26.72
C SER A 218 17.03 -24.57 -26.43
N GLU A 219 17.41 -25.35 -27.45
CA GLU A 219 18.00 -26.68 -27.25
C GLU A 219 19.34 -26.59 -26.49
N SER A 220 20.18 -25.62 -26.85
CA SER A 220 21.45 -25.37 -26.15
C SER A 220 21.21 -25.00 -24.68
N PHE A 221 20.18 -24.20 -24.39
CA PHE A 221 19.82 -23.86 -23.02
C PHE A 221 19.36 -25.09 -22.22
N MET A 222 18.60 -26.01 -22.83
CA MET A 222 18.19 -27.24 -22.14
C MET A 222 19.37 -28.09 -21.69
N GLN A 223 20.43 -28.18 -22.51
CA GLN A 223 21.67 -28.88 -22.12
C GLN A 223 22.35 -28.19 -20.92
N HIS A 224 22.36 -26.86 -20.88
CA HIS A 224 22.87 -26.10 -19.74
C HIS A 224 22.02 -26.34 -18.48
N MET A 225 20.69 -26.31 -18.61
CA MET A 225 19.76 -26.56 -17.52
C MET A 225 19.94 -27.96 -16.93
N GLU A 226 20.05 -29.00 -17.76
CA GLU A 226 20.33 -30.36 -17.31
C GLU A 226 21.66 -30.47 -16.54
N MET A 227 22.68 -29.75 -17.00
CA MET A 227 23.99 -29.71 -16.34
C MET A 227 23.92 -29.01 -14.98
N GLU A 228 23.28 -27.84 -14.90
CA GLU A 228 23.10 -27.10 -13.64
C GLU A 228 22.24 -27.89 -12.63
N VAL A 229 21.15 -28.52 -13.09
CA VAL A 229 20.33 -29.41 -12.24
C VAL A 229 21.16 -30.57 -11.71
N ARG A 230 22.00 -31.21 -12.55
CA ARG A 230 22.88 -32.29 -12.12
C ARG A 230 23.93 -31.83 -11.10
N LEU A 231 24.52 -30.66 -11.31
CA LEU A 231 25.60 -30.14 -10.46
C LEU A 231 25.11 -29.55 -9.14
N ARG A 232 23.94 -28.91 -9.15
CA ARG A 232 23.49 -28.01 -8.07
C ARG A 232 22.03 -28.21 -7.64
N GLY A 233 21.28 -29.10 -8.30
CA GLY A 233 19.87 -29.35 -7.98
C GLY A 233 18.88 -28.34 -8.55
N GLY A 234 19.34 -27.35 -9.33
CA GLY A 234 18.50 -26.33 -9.97
C GLY A 234 19.29 -25.45 -10.93
N CYS A 235 18.60 -24.73 -11.80
CA CYS A 235 19.18 -23.77 -12.75
C CYS A 235 18.57 -22.37 -12.52
N PRO A 236 19.37 -21.33 -12.22
CA PRO A 236 18.86 -19.97 -12.10
C PRO A 236 18.42 -19.45 -13.47
N ALA A 237 17.13 -19.15 -13.61
CA ALA A 237 16.55 -18.84 -14.91
C ALA A 237 15.29 -17.98 -14.79
N ASP A 238 15.13 -17.01 -15.69
CA ASP A 238 13.91 -16.20 -15.81
C ASP A 238 13.20 -16.56 -17.12
N TRP A 239 12.05 -17.20 -16.97
CA TRP A 239 11.23 -17.70 -18.08
C TRP A 239 10.88 -16.59 -19.09
N VAL A 240 10.64 -15.36 -18.62
CA VAL A 240 10.24 -14.21 -19.46
C VAL A 240 11.34 -13.83 -20.46
N TRP A 241 12.59 -14.07 -20.11
CA TRP A 241 13.75 -13.76 -20.96
C TRP A 241 14.17 -14.95 -21.84
N LEU A 242 14.01 -16.17 -21.35
CA LEU A 242 14.48 -17.38 -22.03
C LEU A 242 13.50 -17.91 -23.08
N VAL A 243 12.20 -17.76 -22.84
CA VAL A 243 11.20 -18.20 -23.82
C VAL A 243 11.16 -17.21 -24.98
N PRO A 244 11.35 -17.68 -26.24
CA PRO A 244 11.36 -16.78 -27.37
C PRO A 244 9.97 -16.21 -27.64
N PRO A 245 9.87 -14.94 -28.06
CA PRO A 245 8.59 -14.27 -28.34
C PRO A 245 7.89 -14.80 -29.60
N MET A 246 8.57 -15.62 -30.41
CA MET A 246 8.02 -16.31 -31.56
C MET A 246 8.07 -17.81 -31.29
N SER A 247 6.97 -18.51 -31.60
CA SER A 247 6.89 -19.98 -31.54
C SER A 247 7.25 -20.59 -30.18
N GLY A 248 7.03 -19.86 -29.08
CA GLY A 248 7.45 -20.27 -27.73
C GLY A 248 7.05 -21.71 -27.37
N SER A 249 5.78 -22.07 -27.55
CA SER A 249 5.28 -23.42 -27.24
C SER A 249 5.92 -24.56 -28.06
N LEU A 250 6.60 -24.23 -29.16
CA LEU A 250 7.34 -25.20 -29.99
C LEU A 250 8.80 -25.37 -29.54
N THR A 251 9.22 -24.66 -28.50
CA THR A 251 10.57 -24.76 -27.93
C THR A 251 10.54 -25.55 -26.63
N PRO A 252 11.55 -26.41 -26.35
CA PRO A 252 11.56 -27.22 -25.14
C PRO A 252 11.63 -26.37 -23.85
N VAL A 253 12.22 -25.18 -23.93
CA VAL A 253 12.35 -24.25 -22.80
C VAL A 253 11.00 -23.73 -22.29
N TYR A 254 9.97 -23.64 -23.15
CA TYR A 254 8.63 -23.20 -22.75
C TYR A 254 7.97 -24.11 -21.72
N HIS A 255 8.24 -25.41 -21.82
CA HIS A 255 7.60 -26.45 -21.00
C HIS A 255 8.30 -26.68 -19.65
N GLN A 256 9.27 -25.83 -19.30
CA GLN A 256 10.04 -25.97 -18.05
C GLN A 256 9.58 -24.97 -17.00
N GLU A 257 9.40 -25.47 -15.79
CA GLU A 257 9.30 -24.62 -14.60
C GLU A 257 10.70 -24.17 -14.19
N MET A 258 10.85 -22.88 -13.88
CA MET A 258 12.13 -22.26 -13.59
C MET A 258 12.05 -21.47 -12.30
N LEU A 259 13.08 -21.60 -11.46
CA LEU A 259 13.22 -20.81 -10.25
C LEU A 259 14.10 -19.59 -10.55
N ASN A 260 13.55 -18.41 -10.32
CA ASN A 260 14.30 -17.16 -10.45
C ASN A 260 15.03 -16.88 -9.13
N TYR A 261 16.30 -17.30 -9.07
CA TYR A 261 17.21 -17.04 -7.96
C TYR A 261 18.59 -16.64 -8.50
N ILE A 262 19.38 -15.99 -7.66
CA ILE A 262 20.66 -15.38 -8.06
C ILE A 262 21.81 -16.24 -7.53
N LEU A 263 22.79 -16.53 -8.38
CA LEU A 263 24.07 -17.13 -8.01
C LEU A 263 25.19 -16.13 -8.32
N SER A 264 26.09 -15.91 -7.36
CA SER A 264 27.35 -15.18 -7.61
C SER A 264 28.34 -16.08 -8.37
N PRO A 265 29.06 -15.56 -9.38
CA PRO A 265 29.06 -14.17 -9.83
C PRO A 265 27.80 -13.81 -10.65
N PHE A 266 27.32 -12.57 -10.48
CA PHE A 266 26.07 -12.12 -11.14
C PHE A 266 26.19 -10.70 -11.72
N PHE A 267 25.41 -10.43 -12.76
CA PHE A 267 25.23 -9.09 -13.32
C PHE A 267 23.94 -8.44 -12.81
N TYR A 268 24.06 -7.35 -12.06
CA TYR A 268 22.93 -6.56 -11.57
C TYR A 268 22.68 -5.35 -12.45
N TYR A 269 21.40 -4.99 -12.62
CA TYR A 269 21.04 -3.69 -13.20
C TYR A 269 21.50 -2.56 -12.28
N GLN A 270 22.25 -1.62 -12.83
CA GLN A 270 22.67 -0.44 -12.09
C GLN A 270 21.55 0.58 -12.00
N VAL A 271 21.36 1.14 -10.81
CA VAL A 271 20.54 2.34 -10.66
C VAL A 271 21.20 3.45 -11.47
N GLN A 272 20.50 4.01 -12.45
CA GLN A 272 20.96 5.21 -13.16
C GLN A 272 21.19 6.30 -12.12
N TYR A 273 22.46 6.64 -11.92
CA TYR A 273 22.91 7.70 -11.02
C TYR A 273 23.41 8.78 -11.96
N HIS A 274 22.83 9.98 -11.89
CA HIS A 274 23.37 11.13 -12.60
C HIS A 274 24.43 11.79 -11.69
N PRO A 275 25.74 11.66 -11.97
CA PRO A 275 26.76 12.45 -11.31
C PRO A 275 26.57 13.90 -11.75
N SER A 276 26.42 14.74 -10.74
CA SER A 276 26.93 16.11 -10.65
C SER A 276 27.35 16.88 -11.92
N ILE A 277 26.43 17.21 -12.84
CA ILE A 277 26.51 18.49 -13.60
C ILE A 277 26.20 19.67 -12.65
N TYR A 278 26.78 19.65 -11.45
CA TYR A 278 26.42 20.50 -10.32
C TYR A 278 27.23 21.82 -10.29
N SER A 279 28.39 21.89 -10.95
CA SER A 279 29.25 23.08 -10.86
C SER A 279 28.83 24.21 -11.83
N ALA A 280 28.25 23.90 -12.99
CA ALA A 280 27.78 24.90 -13.95
C ALA A 280 26.32 25.34 -13.71
N PHE A 281 25.46 24.45 -13.18
CA PHE A 281 24.03 24.72 -13.04
C PHE A 281 23.65 25.55 -11.81
N ILE A 282 24.44 25.53 -10.73
CA ILE A 282 24.17 26.36 -9.54
C ILE A 282 24.25 27.86 -9.88
N ARG A 283 25.03 28.26 -10.89
CA ARG A 283 25.06 29.66 -11.36
C ARG A 283 23.86 30.05 -12.24
N LYS A 284 23.13 29.09 -12.82
CA LYS A 284 21.98 29.37 -13.72
C LYS A 284 20.61 29.10 -13.07
N ALA A 285 20.51 28.10 -12.18
CA ALA A 285 19.28 27.79 -11.46
C ALA A 285 18.90 28.84 -10.39
N ALA A 286 19.90 29.58 -9.87
CA ALA A 286 19.66 30.75 -9.02
C ALA A 286 18.90 31.87 -9.75
N PHE A 287 18.92 31.91 -11.09
CA PHE A 287 18.27 32.96 -11.89
C PHE A 287 16.77 32.69 -12.16
N LEU A 288 16.30 31.44 -12.02
CA LEU A 288 14.93 31.04 -12.39
C LEU A 288 13.93 31.01 -11.22
N LYS A 289 14.33 31.38 -10.01
CA LYS A 289 13.46 31.40 -8.83
C LYS A 289 12.59 32.67 -8.68
N TYR A 290 12.55 33.57 -9.66
CA TYR A 290 11.83 34.85 -9.49
C TYR A 290 10.79 35.25 -10.56
N HIS A 291 10.40 34.35 -11.48
CA HIS A 291 9.31 34.67 -12.41
C HIS A 291 8.09 33.74 -12.30
N SER A 292 6.98 34.37 -11.85
CA SER A 292 5.57 33.99 -12.04
C SER A 292 4.95 32.91 -11.13
N LEU A 293 4.67 33.27 -9.87
CA LEU A 293 3.84 32.52 -8.91
C LEU A 293 2.34 32.40 -9.28
N THR A 294 1.88 32.96 -10.41
CA THR A 294 0.45 33.12 -10.72
C THR A 294 -0.12 32.16 -11.79
N LYS A 295 0.67 31.23 -12.36
CA LYS A 295 0.25 30.35 -13.48
C LYS A 295 0.35 28.83 -13.26
N ARG A 296 0.66 28.33 -12.05
CA ARG A 296 0.78 26.87 -11.81
C ARG A 296 -0.59 26.18 -11.76
N VAL A 297 -0.67 24.98 -12.35
CA VAL A 297 -1.87 24.13 -12.33
C VAL A 297 -2.26 23.81 -10.89
N ARG A 298 -3.55 23.97 -10.55
CA ARG A 298 -4.10 23.68 -9.22
C ARG A 298 -4.15 22.16 -9.01
N CYS A 299 -3.62 21.69 -7.89
CA CYS A 299 -3.68 20.29 -7.49
C CYS A 299 -4.21 20.18 -6.06
N THR A 300 -5.31 19.46 -5.85
CA THR A 300 -5.86 19.26 -4.50
C THR A 300 -5.63 17.81 -4.09
N VAL A 301 -4.92 17.60 -2.98
CA VAL A 301 -4.69 16.29 -2.36
C VAL A 301 -5.71 16.11 -1.23
N LEU A 302 -6.72 15.30 -1.48
CA LEU A 302 -7.73 14.91 -0.51
C LEU A 302 -7.23 13.74 0.34
N TYR A 303 -7.60 13.74 1.62
CA TYR A 303 -7.37 12.58 2.47
C TYR A 303 -8.59 12.23 3.33
N ALA A 304 -8.78 10.94 3.55
CA ALA A 304 -9.62 10.39 4.60
C ALA A 304 -8.81 9.38 5.42
N THR A 305 -8.90 9.46 6.74
CA THR A 305 -8.05 8.71 7.66
C THR A 305 -8.69 8.59 9.03
N GLU A 306 -8.63 7.39 9.61
CA GLU A 306 -8.95 7.19 11.03
C GLU A 306 -7.74 7.46 11.94
N THR A 307 -6.59 6.88 11.56
CA THR A 307 -5.41 6.82 12.42
C THR A 307 -4.30 7.80 12.01
N GLY A 308 -4.56 8.69 11.06
CA GLY A 308 -3.61 9.74 10.63
C GLY A 308 -2.57 9.33 9.58
N LYS A 309 -2.48 8.03 9.22
CA LYS A 309 -1.52 7.54 8.21
C LYS A 309 -1.77 8.14 6.82
N SER A 310 -3.02 8.13 6.34
CA SER A 310 -3.37 8.67 5.02
C SER A 310 -3.10 10.18 4.95
N HIS A 311 -3.36 10.91 6.05
CA HIS A 311 -3.01 12.33 6.17
C HIS A 311 -1.49 12.56 6.09
N THR A 312 -0.69 11.72 6.76
CA THR A 312 0.78 11.78 6.69
C THR A 312 1.27 11.58 5.25
N PHE A 313 0.72 10.59 4.55
CA PHE A 313 1.03 10.32 3.15
C PHE A 313 0.56 11.46 2.23
N ALA A 314 -0.63 12.02 2.45
CA ALA A 314 -1.12 13.18 1.73
C ALA A 314 -0.20 14.41 1.90
N LYS A 315 0.30 14.67 3.12
CA LYS A 315 1.30 15.72 3.38
C LYS A 315 2.61 15.47 2.65
N LYS A 316 3.15 14.24 2.72
CA LYS A 316 4.37 13.85 1.99
C LYS A 316 4.19 14.06 0.48
N LEU A 317 3.06 13.63 -0.07
CA LEU A 317 2.72 13.80 -1.48
C LEU A 317 2.60 15.29 -1.83
N ASN A 318 1.91 16.08 -1.02
CA ASN A 318 1.75 17.51 -1.28
C ASN A 318 3.08 18.28 -1.29
N THR A 319 4.03 17.91 -0.42
CA THR A 319 5.39 18.47 -0.48
C THR A 319 6.06 18.16 -1.82
N MET A 320 5.89 16.94 -2.33
CA MET A 320 6.37 16.54 -3.66
C MET A 320 5.65 17.31 -4.78
N MET A 321 4.31 17.36 -4.76
CA MET A 321 3.49 18.01 -5.78
C MET A 321 3.74 19.52 -5.87
N ASN A 322 4.02 20.20 -4.75
CA ASN A 322 4.31 21.64 -4.71
C ASN A 322 5.58 22.05 -5.50
N CYS A 323 6.41 21.08 -5.89
CA CYS A 323 7.54 21.33 -6.77
C CYS A 323 7.09 21.77 -8.18
N ALA A 324 5.95 21.27 -8.66
CA ALA A 324 5.45 21.50 -10.03
C ALA A 324 4.04 22.12 -10.08
N PHE A 325 3.22 21.89 -9.06
CA PHE A 325 1.83 22.31 -9.00
C PHE A 325 1.64 23.38 -7.91
N LYS A 326 0.52 24.10 -7.97
CA LYS A 326 0.00 24.83 -6.80
C LYS A 326 -0.84 23.84 -6.01
N SER A 327 -0.23 23.11 -5.09
CA SER A 327 -0.90 22.01 -4.39
C SER A 327 -1.29 22.33 -2.95
N GLN A 328 -2.44 21.80 -2.53
CA GLN A 328 -2.98 21.91 -1.17
C GLN A 328 -3.42 20.54 -0.66
N VAL A 329 -3.37 20.34 0.66
CA VAL A 329 -3.95 19.16 1.33
C VAL A 329 -5.27 19.59 1.96
N VAL A 330 -6.33 18.82 1.71
CA VAL A 330 -7.67 19.11 2.24
C VAL A 330 -8.26 17.81 2.81
N CYS A 331 -8.89 17.89 3.97
CA CYS A 331 -9.66 16.77 4.53
C CYS A 331 -10.90 16.53 3.66
N MET A 332 -11.26 15.27 3.40
CA MET A 332 -12.43 14.96 2.58
C MET A 332 -13.73 15.55 3.15
N GLU A 333 -13.90 15.56 4.46
CA GLU A 333 -15.03 16.20 5.18
C GLU A 333 -15.12 17.72 4.94
N ASP A 334 -13.98 18.39 4.84
CA ASP A 334 -13.90 19.86 4.68
C ASP A 334 -13.99 20.30 3.21
N TYR A 335 -14.04 19.36 2.27
CA TYR A 335 -13.99 19.68 0.85
C TYR A 335 -15.36 20.12 0.32
N ASN A 336 -15.42 21.33 -0.26
CA ASN A 336 -16.63 21.84 -0.89
C ASN A 336 -16.78 21.31 -2.32
N PHE A 337 -17.79 20.48 -2.57
CA PHE A 337 -18.07 19.91 -3.90
C PHE A 337 -18.32 20.95 -5.01
N SER A 338 -18.70 22.17 -4.66
CA SER A 338 -18.84 23.28 -5.63
C SER A 338 -17.49 23.69 -6.24
N GLU A 339 -16.37 23.30 -5.61
CA GLU A 339 -15.02 23.54 -6.17
C GLU A 339 -14.61 22.50 -7.21
N LEU A 340 -15.31 21.37 -7.33
CA LEU A 340 -14.95 20.30 -8.26
C LEU A 340 -14.89 20.77 -9.72
N GLU A 341 -15.78 21.70 -10.12
CA GLU A 341 -15.76 22.34 -11.45
C GLU A 341 -14.50 23.18 -11.72
N LYS A 342 -13.81 23.62 -10.66
CA LYS A 342 -12.61 24.46 -10.72
C LYS A 342 -11.33 23.63 -10.58
N GLU A 343 -11.44 22.35 -10.28
CA GLU A 343 -10.28 21.49 -10.08
C GLU A 343 -9.65 21.05 -11.40
N SER A 344 -8.33 21.17 -11.49
CA SER A 344 -7.57 20.70 -12.66
C SER A 344 -7.00 19.30 -12.42
N PHE A 345 -6.61 19.01 -11.18
CA PHE A 345 -6.05 17.72 -10.79
C PHE A 345 -6.35 17.39 -9.33
N LEU A 346 -7.03 16.27 -9.10
CA LEU A 346 -7.39 15.80 -7.78
C LEU A 346 -6.60 14.53 -7.43
N ILE A 347 -6.08 14.43 -6.22
CA ILE A 347 -5.45 13.20 -5.74
C ILE A 347 -6.12 12.79 -4.45
N VAL A 348 -6.56 11.54 -4.33
CA VAL A 348 -7.14 11.00 -3.10
C VAL A 348 -6.17 10.03 -2.45
N VAL A 349 -5.92 10.22 -1.15
CA VAL A 349 -5.14 9.30 -0.32
C VAL A 349 -6.02 8.90 0.86
N THR A 350 -6.61 7.71 0.82
CA THR A 350 -7.62 7.28 1.80
C THR A 350 -7.29 5.92 2.41
N SER A 351 -7.70 5.71 3.66
CA SER A 351 -7.77 4.37 4.25
C SER A 351 -9.15 3.73 4.05
N THR A 352 -9.24 2.41 4.22
CA THR A 352 -10.50 1.68 4.41
C THR A 352 -10.63 1.29 5.88
N PHE A 353 -11.83 1.39 6.44
CA PHE A 353 -12.13 1.05 7.84
C PHE A 353 -13.31 0.08 7.93
N GLY A 354 -13.62 -0.43 9.13
CA GLY A 354 -14.74 -1.36 9.34
C GLY A 354 -14.68 -2.59 8.43
N ASN A 355 -15.79 -2.88 7.75
CA ASN A 355 -15.91 -4.01 6.82
C ASN A 355 -15.91 -3.55 5.35
N GLY A 356 -14.98 -2.66 5.00
CA GLY A 356 -14.92 -2.03 3.67
C GLY A 356 -15.41 -0.58 3.65
N ASP A 357 -15.80 -0.05 4.80
CA ASP A 357 -16.32 1.29 5.00
C ASP A 357 -15.25 2.38 4.83
N CYS A 358 -15.73 3.62 4.68
CA CYS A 358 -14.87 4.79 4.69
C CYS A 358 -14.40 5.13 6.12
N PRO A 359 -13.31 5.89 6.26
CA PRO A 359 -13.04 6.63 7.49
C PRO A 359 -14.15 7.66 7.75
N GLY A 360 -14.41 8.04 9.00
CA GLY A 360 -15.44 8.99 9.41
C GLY A 360 -15.30 10.33 8.69
N ASN A 361 -14.07 10.83 8.52
CA ASN A 361 -13.83 12.07 7.75
C ASN A 361 -13.95 11.88 6.21
N GLY A 362 -14.42 10.73 5.75
CA GLY A 362 -14.76 10.39 4.36
C GLY A 362 -16.26 10.13 4.12
N GLU A 363 -17.10 10.11 5.15
CA GLU A 363 -18.52 9.71 5.07
C GLU A 363 -19.35 10.54 4.09
N VAL A 364 -19.09 11.85 4.02
CA VAL A 364 -19.78 12.75 3.09
C VAL A 364 -19.61 12.29 1.62
N TRP A 365 -18.49 11.62 1.32
CA TRP A 365 -18.18 11.09 -0.02
C TRP A 365 -18.82 9.74 -0.30
N THR A 366 -19.18 8.98 0.73
CA THR A 366 -19.88 7.70 0.59
C THR A 366 -21.23 7.91 -0.11
N TYR A 367 -21.96 8.97 0.24
CA TYR A 367 -23.20 9.36 -0.44
C TYR A 367 -23.03 9.61 -1.95
N LEU A 368 -21.84 10.02 -2.40
CA LEU A 368 -21.55 10.14 -3.82
C LEU A 368 -21.24 8.78 -4.46
N CYS A 369 -20.56 7.88 -3.74
CA CYS A 369 -20.22 6.54 -4.21
C CYS A 369 -21.43 5.59 -4.29
N THR A 370 -22.41 5.66 -3.39
CA THR A 370 -23.57 4.73 -3.33
C THR A 370 -24.68 5.03 -4.35
N LEU A 371 -24.59 6.10 -5.14
CA LEU A 371 -25.61 6.47 -6.13
C LEU A 371 -25.54 5.58 -7.38
N SER A 372 -26.18 4.41 -7.31
CA SER A 372 -26.49 3.55 -8.45
C SER A 372 -27.95 3.77 -8.92
N GLY A 373 -28.07 4.36 -10.11
CA GLY A 373 -29.07 4.08 -11.16
C GLY A 373 -30.59 4.05 -10.95
N GLN A 374 -31.21 3.85 -9.77
CA GLN A 374 -32.64 3.47 -9.76
C GLN A 374 -33.61 4.05 -8.71
N TYR A 375 -33.19 4.88 -7.74
CA TYR A 375 -34.15 5.47 -6.78
C TYR A 375 -33.88 6.96 -6.48
N LEU A 376 -34.15 7.81 -7.46
CA LEU A 376 -34.38 9.25 -7.25
C LEU A 376 -35.78 9.45 -6.65
N LYS A 377 -35.91 9.49 -5.32
CA LYS A 377 -37.02 10.06 -4.50
C LYS A 377 -36.85 9.48 -3.08
N PRO A 378 -36.22 10.15 -2.08
CA PRO A 378 -36.60 11.49 -1.61
C PRO A 378 -35.44 12.28 -0.92
N LEU A 379 -34.42 12.74 -1.67
CA LEU A 379 -33.36 13.64 -1.15
C LEU A 379 -33.25 14.92 -1.99
N THR A 380 -34.39 15.38 -2.50
CA THR A 380 -34.50 16.56 -3.38
C THR A 380 -34.47 17.91 -2.66
N PHE A 381 -34.29 17.96 -1.34
CA PHE A 381 -34.41 19.22 -0.58
C PHE A 381 -33.09 19.91 -0.19
N ILE A 382 -31.93 19.22 -0.21
CA ILE A 382 -30.65 19.84 0.19
C ILE A 382 -29.75 20.15 -1.03
N PHE A 383 -29.89 19.44 -2.15
CA PHE A 383 -29.01 19.58 -3.32
C PHE A 383 -29.68 20.25 -4.55
N SER A 384 -30.73 21.05 -4.33
CA SER A 384 -31.65 21.51 -5.37
C SER A 384 -31.01 22.27 -6.56
N PRO A 385 -29.94 23.09 -6.44
CA PRO A 385 -29.35 23.70 -7.62
C PRO A 385 -28.30 22.83 -8.33
N LEU A 386 -27.62 21.93 -7.59
CA LEU A 386 -26.43 21.22 -8.08
C LEU A 386 -26.82 19.93 -8.81
N LEU A 387 -27.74 19.14 -8.25
CA LEU A 387 -28.17 17.88 -8.85
C LEU A 387 -29.05 18.07 -10.10
N TYR A 388 -29.81 19.18 -10.18
CA TYR A 388 -30.55 19.55 -11.39
C TYR A 388 -29.60 19.95 -12.55
N ARG A 389 -28.41 20.50 -12.24
CA ARG A 389 -27.38 20.75 -13.26
C ARG A 389 -26.61 19.49 -13.66
N VAL A 390 -26.33 18.59 -12.71
CA VAL A 390 -25.57 17.35 -13.00
C VAL A 390 -26.39 16.36 -13.84
N HIS A 391 -27.73 16.31 -13.69
CA HIS A 391 -28.56 15.39 -14.48
C HIS A 391 -28.92 15.92 -15.89
N CYS A 392 -28.88 17.24 -16.11
CA CYS A 392 -29.22 17.85 -17.41
C CYS A 392 -28.01 18.05 -18.35
N LEU A 393 -26.78 17.79 -17.91
CA LEU A 393 -25.56 18.04 -18.68
C LEU A 393 -24.90 16.74 -19.14
N ASN A 394 -25.62 15.95 -19.92
CA ASN A 394 -25.07 14.81 -20.65
C ASN A 394 -24.19 15.23 -21.85
N ASN A 395 -23.53 16.41 -21.83
CA ASN A 395 -22.70 16.83 -22.96
C ASN A 395 -21.60 17.90 -22.74
N PHE A 396 -21.39 18.54 -21.58
CA PHE A 396 -20.41 19.64 -21.52
C PHE A 396 -19.87 19.94 -20.10
N PHE A 397 -19.05 19.06 -19.51
CA PHE A 397 -18.19 19.43 -18.37
C PHE A 397 -16.70 19.29 -18.73
N PRO A 398 -15.83 20.22 -18.29
CA PRO A 398 -14.40 20.07 -18.46
C PRO A 398 -13.90 18.86 -17.65
N LEU A 399 -13.25 17.94 -18.36
CA LEU A 399 -12.67 16.71 -17.83
C LEU A 399 -11.57 17.01 -16.78
N TYR A 400 -11.89 16.96 -15.50
CA TYR A 400 -10.88 17.00 -14.44
C TYR A 400 -10.16 15.65 -14.35
N ARG A 401 -8.90 15.69 -13.90
CA ARG A 401 -8.02 14.53 -13.82
C ARG A 401 -7.88 14.06 -12.39
N TYR A 402 -7.72 12.75 -12.17
CA TYR A 402 -7.58 12.22 -10.82
C TYR A 402 -6.65 11.00 -10.66
N CYS A 403 -6.20 10.78 -9.42
CA CYS A 403 -5.49 9.59 -8.96
C CYS A 403 -5.98 9.18 -7.56
N VAL A 404 -5.94 7.88 -7.24
CA VAL A 404 -6.32 7.37 -5.92
C VAL A 404 -5.24 6.44 -5.36
N PHE A 405 -4.97 6.56 -4.06
CA PHE A 405 -4.16 5.61 -3.29
C PHE A 405 -4.94 5.13 -2.05
N GLY A 406 -5.12 3.82 -1.95
CA GLY A 406 -5.79 3.15 -0.84
C GLY A 406 -4.80 2.58 0.17
N LEU A 407 -5.04 2.86 1.45
CA LEU A 407 -4.40 2.20 2.57
C LEU A 407 -5.37 1.15 3.12
N GLY A 408 -4.97 -0.12 3.15
CA GLY A 408 -5.78 -1.21 3.68
C GLY A 408 -4.94 -2.28 4.34
N SER A 409 -5.57 -3.39 4.72
CA SER A 409 -4.88 -4.59 5.16
C SER A 409 -5.55 -5.81 4.56
N ARG A 410 -4.75 -6.74 4.00
CA ARG A 410 -5.25 -8.00 3.44
C ARG A 410 -5.80 -8.97 4.51
N MET A 411 -5.72 -8.60 5.79
CA MET A 411 -6.40 -9.30 6.88
C MET A 411 -7.93 -9.15 6.79
N TYR A 412 -8.41 -8.08 6.16
CA TYR A 412 -9.84 -7.79 5.99
C TYR A 412 -10.29 -8.24 4.59
N PRO A 413 -11.50 -8.80 4.43
CA PRO A 413 -12.01 -9.25 3.14
C PRO A 413 -12.05 -8.16 2.06
N HIS A 414 -12.43 -6.94 2.47
CA HIS A 414 -12.62 -5.78 1.61
C HIS A 414 -11.35 -4.91 1.56
N PHE A 415 -10.28 -5.45 0.98
CA PHE A 415 -8.98 -4.77 0.90
C PHE A 415 -9.05 -3.50 0.05
N CYS A 416 -8.73 -2.35 0.66
CA CYS A 416 -8.74 -1.02 0.01
C CYS A 416 -10.09 -0.61 -0.62
N GLU A 417 -11.22 -1.20 -0.19
CA GLU A 417 -12.54 -1.05 -0.82
C GLU A 417 -12.97 0.40 -1.03
N PHE A 418 -12.91 1.25 0.00
CA PHE A 418 -13.28 2.66 -0.14
C PHE A 418 -12.45 3.42 -1.19
N ALA A 419 -11.17 3.09 -1.35
CA ALA A 419 -10.35 3.69 -2.40
C ALA A 419 -10.82 3.27 -3.81
N HIS A 420 -11.21 2.01 -3.99
CA HIS A 420 -11.80 1.52 -5.23
C HIS A 420 -13.16 2.15 -5.50
N ALA A 421 -14.02 2.27 -4.48
CA ALA A 421 -15.32 2.94 -4.60
C ALA A 421 -15.20 4.42 -5.03
N VAL A 422 -14.20 5.14 -4.52
CA VAL A 422 -13.89 6.52 -4.94
C VAL A 422 -13.39 6.56 -6.39
N ASP A 423 -12.50 5.64 -6.76
CA ASP A 423 -11.95 5.54 -8.11
C ASP A 423 -13.04 5.24 -9.16
N ASP A 424 -13.90 4.25 -8.89
CA ASP A 424 -15.02 3.88 -9.75
C ASP A 424 -16.02 5.03 -9.89
N ARG A 425 -16.26 5.77 -8.81
CA ARG A 425 -17.18 6.91 -8.87
C ARG A 425 -16.63 8.05 -9.71
N PHE A 426 -15.35 8.38 -9.59
CA PHE A 426 -14.76 9.40 -10.46
C PHE A 426 -14.77 8.99 -11.93
N ALA A 427 -14.51 7.71 -12.23
CA ALA A 427 -14.63 7.18 -13.58
C ALA A 427 -16.08 7.31 -14.10
N ALA A 428 -17.09 6.98 -13.29
CA ALA A 428 -18.51 7.10 -13.65
C ALA A 428 -18.97 8.55 -13.88
N LEU A 429 -18.37 9.53 -13.17
CA LEU A 429 -18.59 10.96 -13.38
C LEU A 429 -17.85 11.53 -14.60
N GLY A 430 -17.12 10.68 -15.34
CA GLY A 430 -16.39 11.05 -16.55
C GLY A 430 -15.02 11.66 -16.28
N ALA A 431 -14.50 11.65 -15.05
CA ALA A 431 -13.16 12.15 -14.76
C ALA A 431 -12.07 11.28 -15.40
N ILE A 432 -10.93 11.87 -15.77
CA ILE A 432 -9.84 11.15 -16.44
C ILE A 432 -8.83 10.64 -15.41
N ARG A 433 -8.73 9.32 -15.27
CA ARG A 433 -7.70 8.68 -14.45
C ARG A 433 -6.29 8.94 -15.00
N VAL A 434 -5.40 9.47 -14.16
CA VAL A 434 -4.01 9.82 -14.55
C VAL A 434 -3.06 8.63 -14.40
N SER A 435 -3.23 7.84 -13.33
CA SER A 435 -2.46 6.63 -13.00
C SER A 435 -3.38 5.58 -12.41
N ALA A 436 -2.99 4.30 -12.47
CA ALA A 436 -3.69 3.23 -11.76
C ALA A 436 -3.80 3.52 -10.25
N THR A 437 -4.90 3.05 -9.65
CA THR A 437 -5.12 3.10 -8.21
C THR A 437 -4.01 2.34 -7.51
N GLY A 438 -3.34 2.98 -6.56
CA GLY A 438 -2.30 2.34 -5.76
C GLY A 438 -2.88 1.76 -4.49
N GLU A 439 -2.33 0.64 -4.05
CA GLU A 439 -2.78 -0.07 -2.85
C GLU A 439 -1.59 -0.27 -1.91
N GLY A 440 -1.78 0.04 -0.63
CA GLY A 440 -0.77 -0.15 0.41
C GLY A 440 -1.28 -1.08 1.50
N ASP A 441 -0.71 -2.28 1.58
CA ASP A 441 -1.04 -3.27 2.61
C ASP A 441 -0.26 -3.00 3.91
N GLU A 442 -0.98 -2.73 5.01
CA GLU A 442 -0.40 -2.52 6.34
C GLU A 442 0.49 -3.69 6.79
N LEU A 443 0.20 -4.91 6.33
CA LEU A 443 0.99 -6.09 6.66
C LEU A 443 2.24 -6.26 5.79
N ASN A 444 2.30 -5.60 4.64
CA ASN A 444 3.33 -5.83 3.63
C ASN A 444 3.70 -4.56 2.85
N GLY A 445 4.66 -3.81 3.36
CA GLY A 445 5.34 -2.75 2.60
C GLY A 445 4.47 -1.55 2.22
N GLN A 446 3.50 -1.15 3.05
CA GLN A 446 2.58 -0.04 2.79
C GLN A 446 3.27 1.28 2.39
N GLU A 447 4.38 1.64 3.06
CA GLU A 447 5.09 2.90 2.80
C GLU A 447 5.95 2.83 1.52
N GLU A 448 6.52 1.66 1.24
CA GLU A 448 7.24 1.37 0.00
C GLU A 448 6.30 1.43 -1.21
N ALA A 449 5.12 0.80 -1.11
CA ALA A 449 4.07 0.86 -2.12
C ALA A 449 3.59 2.30 -2.37
N PHE A 450 3.32 3.05 -1.30
CA PHE A 450 2.98 4.46 -1.40
C PHE A 450 4.07 5.28 -2.07
N SER A 451 5.34 5.09 -1.69
CA SER A 451 6.46 5.84 -2.25
C SER A 451 6.64 5.57 -3.74
N ALA A 452 6.54 4.30 -4.17
CA ALA A 452 6.61 3.92 -5.58
C ALA A 452 5.45 4.51 -6.40
N TRP A 453 4.24 4.44 -5.86
CA TRP A 453 3.05 5.02 -6.47
C TRP A 453 3.14 6.55 -6.57
N ALA A 454 3.52 7.23 -5.48
CA ALA A 454 3.64 8.70 -5.42
C ALA A 454 4.64 9.21 -6.47
N CYS A 455 5.77 8.52 -6.63
CA CYS A 455 6.76 8.85 -7.67
C CYS A 455 6.17 8.71 -9.07
N THR A 456 5.40 7.64 -9.31
CA THR A 456 4.72 7.40 -10.59
C THR A 456 3.69 8.49 -10.88
N VAL A 457 2.85 8.83 -9.90
CA VAL A 457 1.83 9.88 -10.02
C VAL A 457 2.45 11.24 -10.28
N PHE A 458 3.50 11.62 -9.54
CA PHE A 458 4.21 12.88 -9.76
C PHE A 458 4.78 12.97 -11.17
N LYS A 459 5.44 11.90 -11.65
CA LYS A 459 5.99 11.83 -13.02
C LYS A 459 4.89 11.99 -14.07
N VAL A 460 3.85 11.16 -14.00
CA VAL A 460 2.79 11.12 -15.02
C VAL A 460 1.95 12.41 -15.00
N SER A 461 1.66 12.96 -13.83
CA SER A 461 0.88 14.21 -13.71
C SER A 461 1.64 15.40 -14.29
N CYS A 462 2.93 15.57 -14.00
CA CYS A 462 3.71 16.67 -14.58
C CYS A 462 3.76 16.58 -16.11
N ILE A 463 3.95 15.37 -16.68
CA ILE A 463 3.92 15.14 -18.13
C ILE A 463 2.57 15.53 -18.73
N LYS A 464 1.46 15.12 -18.08
CA LYS A 464 0.10 15.31 -18.63
C LYS A 464 -0.47 16.71 -18.40
N LEU A 465 0.00 17.47 -17.42
CA LEU A 465 -0.68 18.68 -16.94
C LEU A 465 0.15 19.96 -16.99
N VAL A 466 1.47 19.88 -16.81
CA VAL A 466 2.29 21.09 -16.63
C VAL A 466 2.96 21.53 -17.93
N ASN A 467 3.12 20.65 -18.91
CA ASN A 467 3.69 20.91 -20.26
C ASN A 467 5.05 21.63 -20.33
N ASP A 468 5.64 22.00 -19.19
CA ASP A 468 6.96 22.59 -19.08
C ASP A 468 8.03 21.54 -18.80
N LYS A 469 9.24 21.82 -19.30
CA LYS A 469 10.48 21.07 -19.12
C LYS A 469 10.95 21.10 -17.65
N ILE A 470 10.16 20.54 -16.74
CA ILE A 470 10.61 20.32 -15.36
C ILE A 470 11.59 19.15 -15.39
N ASN A 471 12.84 19.41 -15.01
CA ASN A 471 13.88 18.39 -14.92
C ASN A 471 13.52 17.42 -13.78
N PHE A 472 12.88 16.31 -14.14
CA PHE A 472 12.36 15.29 -13.23
C PHE A 472 13.43 14.67 -12.34
N GLU A 473 14.66 14.54 -12.83
CA GLU A 473 15.81 14.02 -12.07
C GLU A 473 16.15 14.93 -10.88
N SER A 474 16.11 16.25 -11.07
CA SER A 474 16.45 17.20 -10.00
C SER A 474 15.42 17.26 -8.85
N VAL A 475 14.12 17.11 -9.13
CA VAL A 475 13.06 17.04 -8.09
C VAL A 475 13.06 15.69 -7.39
N PHE A 476 13.29 14.60 -8.15
CA PHE A 476 13.37 13.24 -7.64
C PHE A 476 14.60 13.03 -6.74
N PHE A 477 15.75 13.62 -7.09
CA PHE A 477 16.95 13.65 -6.27
C PHE A 477 16.74 14.42 -4.96
N MET A 478 16.05 15.57 -5.00
CA MET A 478 15.75 16.37 -3.80
C MET A 478 14.83 15.62 -2.81
N TYR A 479 13.82 14.88 -3.30
CA TYR A 479 12.99 14.00 -2.47
C TYR A 479 13.77 12.79 -1.93
N ARG A 480 14.59 12.12 -2.77
CA ARG A 480 15.44 11.01 -2.34
C ARG A 480 16.51 11.44 -1.33
N MET A 481 17.08 12.64 -1.43
CA MET A 481 17.98 13.21 -0.42
C MET A 481 17.26 13.52 0.89
N HIS A 482 16.05 14.10 0.86
CA HIS A 482 15.22 14.24 2.06
C HIS A 482 14.87 12.89 2.71
N ALA A 483 14.80 11.81 1.94
CA ALA A 483 14.50 10.47 2.43
C ALA A 483 15.73 9.64 2.88
N ARG A 484 16.97 9.98 2.46
CA ARG A 484 18.14 9.09 2.62
C ARG A 484 19.22 9.50 3.62
N SER A 485 19.16 10.66 4.26
CA SER A 485 20.05 10.92 5.41
C SER A 485 19.47 12.01 6.30
N LEU A 486 18.35 11.72 6.93
CA LEU A 486 17.92 12.53 8.06
C LEU A 486 18.80 12.14 9.25
N THR A 487 19.84 12.92 9.51
CA THR A 487 20.54 12.86 10.79
C THR A 487 19.55 13.36 11.82
N PHE A 488 19.07 12.46 12.68
CA PHE A 488 18.19 12.80 13.77
C PHE A 488 19.00 13.08 15.03
N ASN A 489 18.62 14.11 15.75
CA ASN A 489 19.18 14.42 17.05
C ASN A 489 18.05 14.73 18.04
N VAL A 490 18.39 14.70 19.31
CA VAL A 490 17.49 15.05 20.40
C VAL A 490 18.01 16.32 21.06
N SER A 491 17.18 17.36 21.10
CA SER A 491 17.46 18.57 21.87
C SER A 491 16.69 18.58 23.19
N PHE A 492 17.28 19.22 24.21
CA PHE A 492 16.71 19.31 25.56
C PHE A 492 15.88 20.59 25.72
N GLN A 493 14.72 20.49 26.39
CA GLN A 493 13.88 21.64 26.69
C GLN A 493 13.47 21.72 28.16
N GLU A 494 13.19 22.93 28.63
CA GLU A 494 12.50 23.17 29.90
C GLU A 494 11.02 22.78 29.82
N LYS A 495 10.50 22.29 30.95
CA LYS A 495 9.21 21.61 31.10
C LYS A 495 8.04 22.33 30.41
N LYS A 496 7.35 21.61 29.51
CA LYS A 496 5.94 21.85 29.19
C LYS A 496 5.07 20.73 29.75
N VAL A 497 3.88 21.12 30.18
CA VAL A 497 2.83 20.26 30.75
C VAL A 497 2.34 19.26 29.71
N TRP A 498 1.93 18.08 30.19
CA TRP A 498 1.26 17.00 29.46
C TRP A 498 0.37 17.54 28.34
N GLN A 499 0.63 17.10 27.11
CA GLN A 499 -0.11 17.48 25.92
C GLN A 499 -0.24 16.22 25.05
N ILE A 500 -1.43 15.61 25.01
CA ILE A 500 -1.82 14.73 23.90
C ILE A 500 -2.25 15.55 22.64
N PRO A 501 -2.58 16.87 22.64
CA PRO A 501 -3.18 17.47 21.47
C PRO A 501 -2.15 17.75 20.36
N GLY A 502 -2.51 17.29 19.17
CA GLY A 502 -1.78 17.47 17.91
C GLY A 502 -1.82 16.25 16.99
N ILE A 503 -2.05 15.05 17.53
CA ILE A 503 -2.03 13.79 16.74
C ILE A 503 -3.44 13.23 16.50
N HIS A 504 -4.37 13.41 17.44
CA HIS A 504 -5.76 12.96 17.35
C HIS A 504 -6.71 14.06 17.87
N ARG A 505 -7.92 14.18 17.31
CA ARG A 505 -8.89 15.31 17.47
C ARG A 505 -9.08 15.80 18.92
N ASP A 506 -9.43 17.09 19.02
CA ASP A 506 -9.26 18.04 20.14
C ASP A 506 -10.05 17.83 21.46
N THR A 507 -10.52 16.63 21.81
CA THR A 507 -11.33 16.46 23.04
C THR A 507 -10.72 15.46 24.02
N GLU A 508 -9.89 15.98 24.94
CA GLU A 508 -9.45 15.26 26.14
C GLU A 508 -10.52 15.39 27.24
N PHE A 509 -11.24 14.32 27.54
CA PHE A 509 -12.12 14.26 28.71
C PHE A 509 -11.40 13.56 29.86
N ARG A 510 -11.55 14.11 31.06
CA ARG A 510 -10.97 13.55 32.30
C ARG A 510 -12.06 12.77 33.01
N MET A 511 -11.80 11.49 33.28
CA MET A 511 -12.76 10.65 33.97
C MET A 511 -12.09 9.80 35.05
N THR A 512 -12.82 9.61 36.15
CA THR A 512 -12.46 8.65 37.20
C THR A 512 -12.88 7.26 36.78
N VAL A 513 -11.97 6.28 36.87
CA VAL A 513 -12.24 4.89 36.50
C VAL A 513 -12.75 4.09 37.69
N ARG A 514 -13.89 3.41 37.52
CA ARG A 514 -14.36 2.27 38.34
C ARG A 514 -14.38 1.01 37.49
N ARG A 515 -14.15 -0.15 38.12
CA ARG A 515 -14.09 -1.45 37.41
C ARG A 515 -14.78 -2.56 38.18
N GLN A 516 -15.44 -3.45 37.44
CA GLN A 516 -16.08 -4.64 37.98
C GLN A 516 -15.83 -5.84 37.06
N ASN A 517 -15.45 -6.99 37.61
CA ASN A 517 -15.40 -8.24 36.83
C ASN A 517 -16.82 -8.77 36.59
N LEU A 518 -17.15 -9.04 35.33
CA LEU A 518 -18.45 -9.55 34.88
C LEU A 518 -18.49 -11.07 34.74
N GLN A 519 -17.36 -11.74 34.88
CA GLN A 519 -17.27 -13.20 34.84
C GLN A 519 -17.13 -13.79 36.24
N SER A 520 -17.46 -15.07 36.37
CA SER A 520 -17.22 -15.82 37.61
C SER A 520 -15.72 -15.78 37.98
N PRO A 521 -15.37 -15.69 39.28
CA PRO A 521 -13.99 -15.87 39.74
C PRO A 521 -13.36 -17.21 39.34
N THR A 522 -14.16 -18.22 38.99
CA THR A 522 -13.70 -19.52 38.50
C THR A 522 -13.41 -19.56 36.99
N SER A 523 -13.70 -18.47 36.27
CA SER A 523 -13.39 -18.36 34.84
C SER A 523 -11.88 -18.29 34.60
N SER A 524 -11.40 -18.92 33.52
CA SER A 524 -10.01 -18.80 33.06
C SER A 524 -9.73 -17.52 32.26
N ARG A 525 -10.74 -16.68 32.07
CA ARG A 525 -10.68 -15.39 31.38
C ARG A 525 -11.29 -14.31 32.28
N ALA A 526 -11.14 -13.06 31.88
CA ALA A 526 -11.82 -11.95 32.51
C ALA A 526 -12.49 -11.06 31.46
N THR A 527 -13.68 -10.58 31.78
CA THR A 527 -14.34 -9.46 31.08
C THR A 527 -14.75 -8.49 32.16
N ILE A 528 -14.35 -7.22 32.02
CA ILE A 528 -14.61 -6.18 33.01
C ILE A 528 -15.60 -5.16 32.45
N LEU A 529 -16.49 -4.69 33.32
CA LEU A 529 -17.19 -3.42 33.15
C LEU A 529 -16.24 -2.32 33.61
N VAL A 530 -16.00 -1.35 32.73
CA VAL A 530 -15.25 -0.13 33.02
C VAL A 530 -16.25 1.01 33.02
N GLU A 531 -16.38 1.70 34.14
CA GLU A 531 -17.23 2.88 34.28
C GLU A 531 -16.30 4.09 34.38
N LEU A 532 -16.39 4.96 33.39
CA LEU A 532 -15.69 6.23 33.38
C LEU A 532 -16.68 7.30 33.81
N GLU A 533 -16.36 8.10 34.82
CA GLU A 533 -17.24 9.14 35.35
C GLU A 533 -16.66 10.53 35.05
N MET A 534 -17.46 11.43 34.47
CA MET A 534 -17.05 12.79 34.12
C MET A 534 -17.04 13.69 35.35
N ASP A 535 -16.12 14.66 35.38
CA ASP A 535 -16.21 15.75 36.35
C ASP A 535 -17.52 16.53 36.15
N GLY A 536 -18.26 16.81 37.22
CA GLY A 536 -19.58 17.44 37.17
C GLY A 536 -19.65 18.86 36.57
N ASN A 537 -18.50 19.46 36.21
CA ASN A 537 -18.40 20.74 35.49
C ASN A 537 -18.23 20.59 33.97
N THR A 538 -18.20 19.37 33.45
CA THR A 538 -17.99 19.08 32.03
C THR A 538 -19.34 19.03 31.31
N GLU A 539 -19.42 19.59 30.09
CA GLU A 539 -20.64 19.46 29.28
C GLU A 539 -20.92 17.96 29.00
N PRO A 540 -22.20 17.54 28.96
CA PRO A 540 -22.56 16.17 28.60
C PRO A 540 -21.96 15.77 27.26
N LEU A 541 -21.42 14.56 27.17
CA LEU A 541 -20.94 14.02 25.91
C LEU A 541 -22.11 13.86 24.94
N ASN A 542 -21.93 14.33 23.71
CA ASN A 542 -22.86 14.04 22.63
C ASN A 542 -22.59 12.62 22.11
N ILE A 543 -23.10 11.63 22.82
CA ILE A 543 -23.04 10.20 22.49
C ILE A 543 -24.45 9.67 22.26
N VAL A 544 -24.58 8.67 21.40
CA VAL A 544 -25.82 7.94 21.15
C VAL A 544 -25.58 6.45 21.38
N PRO A 545 -26.54 5.69 21.95
CA PRO A 545 -26.44 4.24 22.07
C PRO A 545 -26.04 3.59 20.74
N GLY A 546 -24.92 2.86 20.75
CA GLY A 546 -24.31 2.27 19.56
C GLY A 546 -22.98 2.89 19.12
N ASP A 547 -22.65 4.08 19.63
CA ASP A 547 -21.37 4.73 19.37
C ASP A 547 -20.19 4.00 20.03
N HIS A 548 -18.98 4.36 19.59
CA HIS A 548 -17.72 3.84 20.11
C HIS A 548 -16.94 4.93 20.83
N VAL A 549 -16.01 4.48 21.68
CA VAL A 549 -14.99 5.34 22.28
C VAL A 549 -13.59 4.82 21.92
N GLY A 550 -12.71 5.73 21.49
CA GLY A 550 -11.30 5.43 21.26
C GLY A 550 -10.47 5.75 22.49
N ILE A 551 -9.95 4.72 23.16
CA ILE A 551 -9.13 4.84 24.37
C ILE A 551 -7.64 4.85 24.02
N PHE A 552 -6.87 5.77 24.60
CA PHE A 552 -5.41 5.82 24.47
C PHE A 552 -4.74 5.15 25.70
N PRO A 553 -4.18 3.94 25.56
CA PRO A 553 -3.57 3.25 26.69
C PRO A 553 -2.12 3.69 26.95
N GLY A 554 -1.58 3.27 28.09
CA GLY A 554 -0.14 3.36 28.40
C GLY A 554 0.53 1.98 28.43
N ASN A 555 1.73 1.86 27.85
CA ASN A 555 2.59 0.68 27.99
C ASN A 555 3.03 0.47 29.45
N SER A 556 3.25 -0.78 29.85
CA SER A 556 3.58 -1.08 31.25
C SER A 556 4.94 -0.49 31.65
N PRO A 557 5.10 -0.05 32.93
CA PRO A 557 6.36 0.46 33.43
C PRO A 557 7.52 -0.54 33.27
N GLU A 558 7.25 -1.84 33.42
CA GLU A 558 8.23 -2.91 33.28
C GLU A 558 8.76 -3.02 31.85
N LEU A 559 7.87 -2.96 30.85
CA LEU A 559 8.23 -3.01 29.44
C LEU A 559 9.08 -1.79 29.05
N VAL A 560 8.66 -0.60 29.47
CA VAL A 560 9.39 0.65 29.21
C VAL A 560 10.76 0.62 29.89
N ALA A 561 10.85 0.19 31.14
CA ALA A 561 12.12 0.06 31.85
C ALA A 561 13.04 -0.96 31.19
N GLY A 562 12.51 -2.09 30.69
CA GLY A 562 13.25 -3.10 29.94
C GLY A 562 13.87 -2.54 28.66
N ILE A 563 13.11 -1.76 27.89
CA ILE A 563 13.62 -1.13 26.66
C ILE A 563 14.70 -0.09 26.98
N LEU A 564 14.49 0.74 28.01
CA LEU A 564 15.47 1.76 28.41
C LEU A 564 16.80 1.16 28.86
N LYS A 565 16.81 -0.03 29.46
CA LYS A 565 18.04 -0.75 29.87
C LYS A 565 18.92 -1.16 28.68
N HIS A 566 18.34 -1.32 27.50
CA HIS A 566 19.06 -1.69 26.28
C HIS A 566 19.62 -0.48 25.51
N LEU A 567 19.44 0.75 26.01
CA LEU A 567 20.01 1.95 25.42
C LEU A 567 21.34 2.30 26.08
N ALA A 568 22.45 2.17 25.34
CA ALA A 568 23.79 2.48 25.84
C ALA A 568 23.93 3.92 26.39
N ASN A 569 23.20 4.88 25.81
CA ASN A 569 23.18 6.29 26.21
C ASN A 569 21.74 6.76 26.44
N ALA A 570 21.02 6.11 27.36
CA ALA A 570 19.67 6.52 27.71
C ALA A 570 19.66 7.96 28.29
N PRO A 571 18.85 8.87 27.75
CA PRO A 571 18.67 10.19 28.34
C PRO A 571 18.04 10.07 29.75
N PRO A 572 18.35 10.99 30.67
CA PRO A 572 17.74 11.01 32.01
C PRO A 572 16.20 10.94 31.96
N ILE A 573 15.62 10.15 32.86
CA ILE A 573 14.19 9.79 32.88
C ILE A 573 13.26 11.01 32.89
N ASN A 574 13.67 12.12 33.50
CA ASN A 574 12.86 13.33 33.65
C ASN A 574 13.17 14.43 32.63
N GLN A 575 14.03 14.16 31.65
CA GLN A 575 14.48 15.17 30.71
C GLN A 575 13.62 15.14 29.44
N SER A 576 12.93 16.25 29.15
CA SER A 576 12.15 16.37 27.93
C SER A 576 13.04 16.43 26.70
N LEU A 577 12.68 15.62 25.71
CA LEU A 577 13.38 15.43 24.46
C LEU A 577 12.54 15.98 23.31
N ARG A 578 13.20 16.61 22.33
CA ARG A 578 12.57 16.97 21.07
C ARG A 578 13.34 16.34 19.92
N LEU A 579 12.62 15.64 19.04
CA LEU A 579 13.20 15.07 17.83
C LEU A 579 13.41 16.15 16.78
N GLU A 580 14.64 16.27 16.30
CA GLU A 580 15.04 17.19 15.24
C GLU A 580 15.73 16.42 14.11
N PHE A 581 15.64 16.92 12.88
CA PHE A 581 16.34 16.39 11.72
C PHE A 581 17.17 17.48 11.04
N LEU A 582 18.38 17.12 10.60
CA LEU A 582 19.25 18.04 9.88
C LEU A 582 18.74 18.24 8.45
N SER A 583 18.53 19.51 8.08
CA SER A 583 18.14 19.90 6.73
C SER A 583 19.21 20.77 6.11
N THR A 584 19.60 20.44 4.89
CA THR A 584 20.55 21.22 4.10
C THR A 584 19.81 22.32 3.34
N TYR A 585 20.15 23.57 3.63
CA TYR A 585 19.68 24.75 2.91
C TYR A 585 20.82 25.38 2.09
N PRO A 586 20.50 26.22 1.08
CA PRO A 586 21.52 26.90 0.28
C PRO A 586 22.48 27.80 1.08
N ASP A 587 22.09 28.20 2.30
CA ASP A 587 22.84 29.07 3.21
C ASP A 587 23.45 28.32 4.40
N GLY A 588 23.38 26.98 4.42
CA GLY A 588 23.96 26.12 5.45
C GLY A 588 23.00 25.05 5.96
N GLU A 589 23.47 24.24 6.90
CA GLU A 589 22.66 23.19 7.52
C GLU A 589 21.90 23.73 8.73
N ARG A 590 20.63 23.33 8.88
CA ARG A 590 19.79 23.73 10.02
C ARG A 590 19.00 22.56 10.56
N TRP A 591 18.91 22.47 11.88
CA TRP A 591 18.03 21.53 12.57
C TRP A 591 16.59 21.97 12.44
N GLN A 592 15.75 21.07 11.94
CA GLN A 592 14.30 21.25 11.85
C GLN A 592 13.60 20.33 12.84
N ARG A 593 12.45 20.80 13.35
CA ARG A 593 11.63 20.03 14.30
C ARG A 593 10.84 18.95 13.56
N VAL A 594 10.80 17.75 14.13
CA VAL A 594 9.87 16.71 13.68
C VAL A 594 8.59 16.82 14.51
N GLU A 595 7.47 17.18 13.89
CA GLU A 595 6.15 17.31 14.56
C GLU A 595 5.44 15.95 14.76
N ARG A 596 6.20 14.87 14.91
CA ARG A 596 5.65 13.51 15.04
C ARG A 596 5.17 13.21 16.47
N ILE A 597 5.93 13.64 17.46
CA ILE A 597 5.69 13.40 18.88
C ILE A 597 5.97 14.73 19.60
N PRO A 598 5.14 15.14 20.57
CA PRO A 598 5.40 16.33 21.37
C PRO A 598 6.72 16.20 22.14
N SER A 599 7.24 17.33 22.63
CA SER A 599 8.46 17.31 23.46
C SER A 599 8.16 16.68 24.82
N CYS A 600 8.71 15.50 25.09
CA CYS A 600 8.45 14.74 26.30
C CYS A 600 9.66 13.87 26.70
N PRO A 601 9.75 13.39 27.95
CA PRO A 601 10.78 12.42 28.31
C PRO A 601 10.64 11.11 27.54
N LEU A 602 11.76 10.42 27.27
CA LEU A 602 11.75 9.18 26.49
C LEU A 602 10.85 8.11 27.09
N ALA A 603 10.83 7.99 28.43
CA ALA A 603 9.93 7.10 29.13
C ALA A 603 8.47 7.40 28.78
N GLN A 604 8.07 8.67 28.77
CA GLN A 604 6.72 9.09 28.41
C GLN A 604 6.41 8.80 26.92
N ALA A 605 7.38 9.02 26.02
CA ALA A 605 7.27 8.64 24.61
C ALA A 605 6.97 7.13 24.45
N LEU A 606 7.75 6.29 25.14
CA LEU A 606 7.58 4.84 25.14
C LEU A 606 6.30 4.39 25.85
N THR A 607 5.81 5.13 26.85
CA THR A 607 4.56 4.79 27.53
C THR A 607 3.33 5.12 26.68
N TYR A 608 3.21 6.34 26.14
CA TYR A 608 1.93 6.84 25.62
C TYR A 608 1.91 7.12 24.12
N TYR A 609 3.07 7.24 23.47
CA TYR A 609 3.12 7.70 22.07
C TYR A 609 3.65 6.65 21.10
N LEU A 610 4.44 5.68 21.56
CA LEU A 610 5.09 4.68 20.72
C LEU A 610 4.51 3.28 20.95
N ASP A 611 4.28 2.55 19.87
CA ASP A 611 3.92 1.14 19.93
C ASP A 611 5.18 0.29 20.05
N VAL A 612 5.32 -0.37 21.19
CA VAL A 612 6.42 -1.27 21.53
C VAL A 612 5.96 -2.72 21.72
N THR A 613 4.68 -3.00 21.45
CA THR A 613 4.07 -4.32 21.67
C THR A 613 3.80 -5.05 20.36
N THR A 614 3.49 -4.33 19.29
CA THR A 614 3.29 -4.93 17.97
C THR A 614 4.62 -5.45 17.41
N PRO A 615 4.66 -6.68 16.85
CA PRO A 615 5.86 -7.21 16.22
C PRO A 615 6.43 -6.26 15.16
N PRO A 616 7.75 -5.99 15.16
CA PRO A 616 8.39 -5.12 14.17
C PRO A 616 8.08 -5.53 12.73
N SER A 617 7.84 -4.55 11.87
CA SER A 617 7.68 -4.79 10.42
C SER A 617 9.01 -5.21 9.79
N GLN A 618 8.98 -5.89 8.65
CA GLN A 618 10.19 -6.24 7.90
C GLN A 618 11.05 -5.00 7.55
N SER A 619 10.42 -3.84 7.32
CA SER A 619 11.12 -2.57 7.09
C SER A 619 11.85 -2.08 8.34
N LEU A 620 11.26 -2.21 9.53
CA LEU A 620 11.92 -1.91 10.80
C LEU A 620 13.06 -2.91 11.10
N LEU A 621 12.84 -4.20 10.86
CA LEU A 621 13.89 -5.24 11.00
C LEU A 621 15.10 -4.96 10.09
N ARG A 622 14.87 -4.49 8.85
CA ARG A 622 15.94 -4.06 7.95
C ARG A 622 16.74 -2.86 8.46
N LYS A 623 16.11 -1.97 9.22
CA LYS A 623 16.79 -0.84 9.87
C LYS A 623 17.58 -1.31 11.09
N LEU A 624 17.01 -2.21 11.88
CA LEU A 624 17.66 -2.82 13.05
C LEU A 624 18.89 -3.62 12.65
N SER A 625 18.88 -4.33 11.51
CA SER A 625 20.06 -5.09 11.07
C SER A 625 21.31 -4.21 10.88
N LYS A 626 21.13 -2.93 10.51
CA LYS A 626 22.24 -1.96 10.39
C LYS A 626 22.81 -1.52 11.73
N MET A 627 22.05 -1.70 12.81
CA MET A 627 22.43 -1.32 14.18
C MET A 627 23.00 -2.51 14.97
N ALA A 628 22.99 -3.72 14.40
CA ALA A 628 23.51 -4.92 15.04
C ALA A 628 25.04 -4.96 14.93
N LYS A 629 25.73 -5.17 16.07
CA LYS A 629 27.19 -5.29 16.12
C LYS A 629 27.71 -6.68 15.76
N GLN A 630 26.94 -7.72 16.04
CA GLN A 630 27.32 -9.09 15.71
C GLN A 630 26.76 -9.51 14.35
N GLU A 631 27.57 -10.23 13.60
CA GLU A 631 27.27 -10.62 12.23
C GLU A 631 26.08 -11.58 12.13
N ASP A 632 25.98 -12.52 13.06
CA ASP A 632 24.89 -13.49 13.15
C ASP A 632 23.53 -12.80 13.40
N HIS A 633 23.47 -11.84 14.33
CA HIS A 633 22.28 -11.02 14.55
C HIS A 633 21.92 -10.21 13.31
N ARG A 634 22.92 -9.59 12.64
CA ARG A 634 22.71 -8.84 11.40
C ARG A 634 22.13 -9.71 10.30
N GLN A 635 22.70 -10.90 10.08
CA GLN A 635 22.23 -11.84 9.06
C GLN A 635 20.83 -12.35 9.37
N ARG A 636 20.54 -12.68 10.64
CA ARG A 636 19.22 -13.13 11.06
C ARG A 636 18.15 -12.05 10.87
N LEU A 637 18.44 -10.81 11.28
CA LEU A 637 17.56 -9.66 11.07
C LEU A 637 17.35 -9.38 9.57
N LEU A 638 18.39 -9.50 8.74
CA LEU A 638 18.27 -9.36 7.29
C LEU A 638 17.39 -10.45 6.69
N ALA A 639 17.56 -11.71 7.08
CA ALA A 639 16.73 -12.82 6.62
C ALA A 639 15.24 -12.59 6.94
N LEU A 640 14.93 -12.18 8.19
CA LEU A 640 13.57 -11.81 8.59
C LEU A 640 13.07 -10.58 7.80
N ALA A 641 13.96 -9.65 7.43
CA ALA A 641 13.59 -8.46 6.67
C ALA A 641 13.40 -8.70 5.16
N THR A 642 13.89 -9.80 4.60
CA THR A 642 13.85 -10.09 3.16
C THR A 642 12.94 -11.25 2.79
N ASP A 643 12.90 -12.30 3.61
CA ASP A 643 12.09 -13.49 3.37
C ASP A 643 10.78 -13.39 4.15
N PHE A 644 9.66 -13.26 3.41
CA PHE A 644 8.32 -13.16 3.98
C PHE A 644 7.91 -14.42 4.75
N GLN A 645 8.28 -15.61 4.28
CA GLN A 645 7.85 -16.86 4.91
C GLN A 645 8.58 -17.08 6.24
N VAL A 646 9.88 -16.76 6.28
CA VAL A 646 10.67 -16.80 7.52
C VAL A 646 10.15 -15.78 8.53
N TYR A 647 9.84 -14.56 8.08
CA TYR A 647 9.23 -13.53 8.91
C TYR A 647 7.87 -13.94 9.45
N ALA A 648 6.96 -14.43 8.60
CA ALA A 648 5.62 -14.82 8.99
C ALA A 648 5.64 -15.93 10.03
N THR A 649 6.49 -16.94 9.82
CA THR A 649 6.68 -18.04 10.78
C THR A 649 7.21 -17.55 12.12
N TRP A 650 8.24 -16.71 12.13
CA TRP A 650 8.80 -16.13 13.37
C TRP A 650 7.78 -15.22 14.07
N LYS A 651 7.11 -14.34 13.34
CA LYS A 651 6.09 -13.43 13.86
C LYS A 651 4.93 -14.20 14.49
N GLU A 652 4.38 -15.21 13.82
CA GLU A 652 3.22 -15.94 14.34
C GLU A 652 3.59 -16.82 15.54
N PHE A 653 4.78 -17.44 15.51
CA PHE A 653 5.22 -18.32 16.57
C PHE A 653 5.60 -17.55 17.85
N TYR A 654 6.36 -16.47 17.73
CA TYR A 654 6.88 -15.70 18.86
C TYR A 654 6.00 -14.52 19.26
N LYS A 655 5.28 -13.90 18.32
CA LYS A 655 4.54 -12.64 18.48
C LYS A 655 5.33 -11.58 19.26
N PRO A 656 6.62 -11.35 18.95
CA PRO A 656 7.54 -10.71 19.86
C PRO A 656 7.24 -9.22 20.01
N THR A 657 7.26 -8.74 21.25
CA THR A 657 7.31 -7.31 21.58
C THR A 657 8.66 -6.72 21.17
N PHE A 658 8.74 -5.39 21.11
CA PHE A 658 10.01 -4.74 20.80
C PHE A 658 11.09 -5.07 21.83
N LEU A 659 10.74 -5.22 23.11
CA LEU A 659 11.69 -5.64 24.14
C LEU A 659 12.25 -7.04 23.88
N GLU A 660 11.39 -8.02 23.56
CA GLU A 660 11.84 -9.38 23.25
C GLU A 660 12.73 -9.42 22.01
N VAL A 661 12.53 -8.52 21.03
CA VAL A 661 13.46 -8.35 19.90
C VAL A 661 14.81 -7.80 20.35
N LEU A 662 14.86 -6.86 21.30
CA LEU A 662 16.13 -6.37 21.86
C LEU A 662 16.84 -7.46 22.67
N GLU A 663 16.09 -8.32 23.35
CA GLU A 663 16.62 -9.45 24.12
C GLU A 663 17.14 -10.57 23.19
N GLU A 664 16.39 -10.92 22.13
CA GLU A 664 16.82 -11.88 21.11
C GLU A 664 18.07 -11.38 20.37
N PHE A 665 18.11 -10.09 20.01
CA PHE A 665 19.20 -9.47 19.28
C PHE A 665 20.01 -8.52 20.18
N SER A 666 20.56 -9.04 21.28
CA SER A 666 21.28 -8.27 22.31
C SER A 666 22.47 -7.42 21.82
N SER A 667 22.98 -7.64 20.61
CA SER A 667 24.03 -6.83 19.99
C SER A 667 23.54 -5.54 19.30
N LEU A 668 22.23 -5.26 19.33
CA LEU A 668 21.65 -4.03 18.82
C LEU A 668 22.05 -2.82 19.67
N GLU A 669 22.65 -1.81 19.04
CA GLU A 669 22.92 -0.52 19.69
C GLU A 669 21.99 0.58 19.15
N LEU A 670 20.97 0.90 19.95
CA LEU A 670 19.96 1.88 19.57
C LEU A 670 20.16 3.21 20.31
N SER A 671 19.71 4.29 19.67
CA SER A 671 19.67 5.63 20.24
C SER A 671 18.23 6.07 20.53
N ALA A 672 18.05 7.03 21.43
CA ALA A 672 16.74 7.65 21.66
C ALA A 672 16.15 8.25 20.37
N ALA A 673 17.00 8.85 19.52
CA ALA A 673 16.60 9.38 18.22
C ALA A 673 16.05 8.29 17.30
N PHE A 674 16.66 7.09 17.30
CA PHE A 674 16.16 5.95 16.54
C PHE A 674 14.76 5.54 17.02
N LEU A 675 14.56 5.35 18.32
CA LEU A 675 13.24 4.96 18.85
C LEU A 675 12.15 5.97 18.48
N LEU A 676 12.40 7.26 18.72
CA LEU A 676 11.44 8.34 18.44
C LEU A 676 11.12 8.50 16.94
N SER A 677 12.08 8.21 16.06
CA SER A 677 11.91 8.36 14.61
C SER A 677 11.39 7.10 13.91
N GLN A 678 11.64 5.91 14.45
CA GLN A 678 11.40 4.64 13.75
C GLN A 678 10.27 3.79 14.34
N LEU A 679 10.03 3.80 15.66
CA LEU A 679 8.95 3.00 16.25
C LEU A 679 7.59 3.55 15.83
N PRO A 680 6.58 2.71 15.52
CA PRO A 680 5.23 3.18 15.16
C PRO A 680 4.58 4.01 16.27
N LEU A 681 3.61 4.85 15.91
CA LEU A 681 2.80 5.56 16.91
C LEU A 681 1.81 4.60 17.58
N LEU A 682 1.58 4.78 18.87
CA LEU A 682 0.61 4.02 19.62
C LEU A 682 -0.81 4.42 19.20
N LYS A 683 -1.56 3.46 18.63
CA LYS A 683 -2.94 3.68 18.18
C LYS A 683 -3.94 3.56 19.35
N PRO A 684 -5.04 4.34 19.35
CA PRO A 684 -6.14 4.13 20.27
C PRO A 684 -6.85 2.79 20.01
N ARG A 685 -7.55 2.27 21.01
CA ARG A 685 -8.41 1.08 20.88
C ARG A 685 -9.87 1.50 20.99
N LEU A 686 -10.67 1.11 20.00
CA LEU A 686 -12.10 1.35 19.99
C LEU A 686 -12.82 0.32 20.86
N TYR A 687 -13.79 0.79 21.64
CA TYR A 687 -14.72 -0.02 22.42
C TYR A 687 -16.14 0.50 22.19
N SER A 688 -17.10 -0.39 21.95
CA SER A 688 -18.51 0.00 21.88
C SER A 688 -19.00 0.44 23.26
N ILE A 689 -19.72 1.55 23.29
CA ILE A 689 -20.26 2.12 24.52
C ILE A 689 -21.38 1.20 25.03
N SER A 690 -21.31 0.84 26.30
CA SER A 690 -22.26 -0.06 26.97
C SER A 690 -23.15 0.64 27.99
N SER A 691 -23.28 1.97 27.91
CA SER A 691 -24.24 2.77 28.68
C SER A 691 -25.15 3.62 27.78
N SER A 692 -26.37 3.87 28.24
CA SER A 692 -27.24 4.92 27.67
C SER A 692 -26.91 6.27 28.31
N PRO A 693 -26.73 7.35 27.54
CA PRO A 693 -26.49 8.69 28.09
C PRO A 693 -27.70 9.24 28.86
N ASP A 694 -28.92 8.84 28.51
CA ASP A 694 -30.11 9.30 29.22
C ASP A 694 -30.26 8.63 30.60
N LEU A 695 -29.85 7.36 30.70
CA LEU A 695 -29.85 6.63 31.96
C LEU A 695 -28.62 6.98 32.82
N HIS A 696 -27.49 7.28 32.17
CA HIS A 696 -26.20 7.61 32.79
C HIS A 696 -25.58 8.91 32.21
N PRO A 697 -26.14 10.11 32.51
CA PRO A 697 -25.74 11.36 31.84
C PRO A 697 -24.29 11.82 32.04
N GLN A 698 -23.60 11.27 33.05
CA GLN A 698 -22.23 11.62 33.40
C GLN A 698 -21.28 10.42 33.37
N GLU A 699 -21.75 9.25 32.93
CA GLU A 699 -20.94 8.03 32.93
C GLU A 699 -20.86 7.40 31.54
N LEU A 700 -19.66 6.92 31.19
CA LEU A 700 -19.38 6.18 29.98
C LEU A 700 -18.95 4.76 30.37
N HIS A 701 -19.74 3.76 29.97
CA HIS A 701 -19.48 2.38 30.36
C HIS A 701 -18.89 1.61 29.19
N LEU A 702 -17.95 0.71 29.47
CA LEU A 702 -17.33 -0.18 28.48
C LEU A 702 -17.35 -1.62 28.98
N THR A 703 -17.61 -2.55 28.06
CA THR A 703 -17.52 -3.99 28.34
C THR A 703 -16.25 -4.56 27.70
N VAL A 704 -15.19 -4.72 28.50
CA VAL A 704 -13.83 -4.98 28.00
C VAL A 704 -13.42 -6.41 28.30
N ALA A 705 -13.23 -7.22 27.25
CA ALA A 705 -12.59 -8.53 27.38
C ALA A 705 -11.08 -8.35 27.62
N VAL A 706 -10.57 -8.88 28.73
CA VAL A 706 -9.14 -8.81 29.06
C VAL A 706 -8.37 -9.82 28.21
N VAL A 707 -7.53 -9.32 27.32
CA VAL A 707 -6.75 -10.15 26.39
C VAL A 707 -5.46 -10.61 27.04
N SER A 708 -5.28 -11.93 27.11
CA SER A 708 -4.02 -12.57 27.49
C SER A 708 -3.88 -13.90 26.75
N TYR A 709 -2.67 -14.21 26.27
CA TYR A 709 -2.39 -15.45 25.55
C TYR A 709 -0.94 -15.88 25.75
N CYS A 710 -0.67 -17.18 25.75
CA CYS A 710 0.71 -17.68 25.75
C CYS A 710 1.21 -17.81 24.30
N THR A 711 2.42 -17.36 24.03
CA THR A 711 3.09 -17.51 22.72
C THR A 711 3.58 -18.95 22.52
N GLN A 712 4.21 -19.24 21.38
CA GLN A 712 4.79 -20.56 21.07
C GLN A 712 3.80 -21.71 21.27
N GLU A 713 2.60 -21.56 20.71
CA GLU A 713 1.51 -22.55 20.79
C GLU A 713 1.13 -22.94 22.23
N GLY A 714 1.20 -21.98 23.16
CA GLY A 714 0.81 -22.17 24.55
C GLY A 714 1.94 -22.53 25.50
N LYS A 715 3.18 -22.67 25.01
CA LYS A 715 4.36 -23.04 25.82
C LYS A 715 5.28 -21.86 26.14
N GLY A 716 5.12 -20.74 25.43
CA GLY A 716 5.93 -19.55 25.58
C GLY A 716 5.44 -18.60 26.69
N PRO A 717 6.07 -17.43 26.83
CA PRO A 717 5.67 -16.41 27.79
C PRO A 717 4.23 -15.94 27.58
N LEU A 718 3.63 -15.47 28.67
CA LEU A 718 2.30 -14.87 28.67
C LEU A 718 2.39 -13.44 28.12
N HIS A 719 1.65 -13.18 27.05
CA HIS A 719 1.47 -11.87 26.44
C HIS A 719 0.11 -11.30 26.79
N PHE A 720 0.03 -9.97 26.83
CA PHE A 720 -1.15 -9.22 27.25
C PHE A 720 -1.57 -8.23 26.17
N GLY A 721 -2.89 -8.09 25.96
CA GLY A 721 -3.40 -7.00 25.15
C GLY A 721 -3.21 -5.67 25.86
N LEU A 722 -2.56 -4.72 25.19
CA LEU A 722 -2.14 -3.45 25.77
C LEU A 722 -3.30 -2.67 26.45
N CYS A 723 -4.33 -2.30 25.69
CA CYS A 723 -5.40 -1.45 26.21
C CYS A 723 -6.29 -2.17 27.23
N SER A 724 -6.64 -3.43 26.97
CA SER A 724 -7.51 -4.20 27.87
C SER A 724 -6.85 -4.45 29.22
N THR A 725 -5.54 -4.73 29.23
CA THR A 725 -4.78 -4.92 30.46
C THR A 725 -4.54 -3.60 31.17
N TRP A 726 -4.26 -2.52 30.43
CA TRP A 726 -4.14 -1.19 31.01
C TRP A 726 -5.44 -0.75 31.70
N LEU A 727 -6.61 -0.91 31.08
CA LEU A 727 -7.91 -0.64 31.73
C LEU A 727 -8.17 -1.57 32.93
N ASN A 728 -7.64 -2.80 32.90
CA ASN A 728 -7.76 -3.74 34.01
C ASN A 728 -6.83 -3.41 35.18
N THR A 729 -5.72 -2.67 34.98
CA THR A 729 -4.69 -2.44 36.00
C THR A 729 -4.51 -0.98 36.42
N ILE A 730 -5.03 -0.01 35.64
CA ILE A 730 -5.04 1.41 35.99
C ILE A 730 -5.63 1.65 37.38
N LYS A 731 -5.13 2.59 38.17
CA LYS A 731 -5.66 2.81 39.53
C LYS A 731 -6.98 3.56 39.45
N GLU A 732 -7.86 3.29 40.41
CA GLU A 732 -9.08 4.09 40.54
C GLU A 732 -8.70 5.56 40.80
N GLY A 733 -9.32 6.49 40.08
CA GLY A 733 -8.95 7.91 40.09
C GLY A 733 -7.85 8.33 39.10
N ASP A 734 -7.16 7.38 38.44
CA ASP A 734 -6.25 7.74 37.35
C ASP A 734 -7.03 8.16 36.10
N MET A 735 -6.43 9.03 35.29
CA MET A 735 -7.06 9.61 34.11
C MET A 735 -7.02 8.65 32.91
N VAL A 736 -8.12 8.61 32.15
CA VAL A 736 -8.23 7.88 30.89
C VAL A 736 -8.43 8.85 29.72
N PRO A 737 -7.42 9.04 28.85
CA PRO A 737 -7.60 9.84 27.64
C PRO A 737 -8.40 9.06 26.58
N PHE A 738 -9.43 9.71 26.04
CA PHE A 738 -10.29 9.12 25.01
C PHE A 738 -10.89 10.15 24.06
N PHE A 739 -11.46 9.67 22.96
CA PHE A 739 -12.36 10.45 22.08
C PHE A 739 -13.61 9.64 21.73
N VAL A 740 -14.72 10.32 21.48
CA VAL A 740 -15.97 9.70 21.00
C VAL A 740 -15.88 9.52 19.48
N HIS A 741 -16.31 8.35 19.01
CA HIS A 741 -16.42 8.01 17.60
C HIS A 741 -17.88 7.63 17.29
N SER A 742 -18.59 8.51 16.58
CA SER A 742 -19.96 8.26 16.13
C SER A 742 -20.03 7.05 15.20
N SER A 743 -21.04 6.20 15.36
CA SER A 743 -21.28 5.06 14.47
C SER A 743 -22.53 5.27 13.61
N ASP A 744 -22.39 5.89 12.43
CA ASP A 744 -23.50 6.30 11.53
C ASP A 744 -24.40 5.15 10.99
N GLY A 745 -24.08 3.90 11.36
CA GLY A 745 -24.77 2.69 10.93
C GLY A 745 -25.20 1.74 12.06
N PHE A 746 -24.92 2.01 13.34
CA PHE A 746 -25.19 1.06 14.44
C PHE A 746 -26.01 1.67 15.59
N HIS A 747 -27.07 2.43 15.28
CA HIS A 747 -27.97 3.01 16.27
C HIS A 747 -29.33 2.32 16.31
N LEU A 748 -30.07 2.52 17.41
CA LEU A 748 -31.47 2.11 17.51
C LEU A 748 -32.35 2.71 16.41
N PRO A 749 -33.43 2.04 15.98
CA PRO A 749 -34.36 2.59 15.01
C PRO A 749 -35.03 3.86 15.55
N SER A 750 -35.34 4.80 14.65
CA SER A 750 -36.07 6.03 15.01
C SER A 750 -37.49 5.75 15.48
N ASP A 751 -38.10 4.66 14.99
CA ASP A 751 -39.37 4.13 15.50
C ASP A 751 -39.10 3.10 16.61
N PRO A 752 -39.38 3.42 17.89
CA PRO A 752 -39.12 2.51 19.01
C PRO A 752 -40.02 1.27 19.01
N SER A 753 -41.03 1.19 18.13
CA SER A 753 -41.88 0.01 17.96
C SER A 753 -41.38 -0.97 16.88
N ALA A 754 -40.34 -0.61 16.13
CA ALA A 754 -39.76 -1.48 15.11
C ALA A 754 -39.11 -2.72 15.75
N PRO A 755 -39.43 -3.94 15.27
CA PRO A 755 -38.89 -5.16 15.86
C PRO A 755 -37.39 -5.28 15.60
N CYS A 756 -36.62 -5.60 16.65
CA CYS A 756 -35.16 -5.71 16.59
C CYS A 756 -34.70 -7.10 17.02
N ILE A 757 -33.75 -7.68 16.29
CA ILE A 757 -33.01 -8.87 16.71
C ILE A 757 -31.56 -8.45 16.98
N LEU A 758 -31.11 -8.62 18.22
CA LEU A 758 -29.77 -8.26 18.68
C LEU A 758 -28.94 -9.54 18.84
N VAL A 759 -27.92 -9.74 18.01
CA VAL A 759 -27.08 -10.95 18.01
C VAL A 759 -25.68 -10.58 18.51
N GLY A 760 -25.32 -11.05 19.70
CA GLY A 760 -24.05 -10.71 20.35
C GLY A 760 -23.35 -11.92 20.94
N VAL A 761 -22.02 -11.99 20.83
CA VAL A 761 -21.22 -13.06 21.47
C VAL A 761 -20.12 -12.46 22.35
N GLY A 762 -20.03 -12.91 23.59
CA GLY A 762 -19.04 -12.41 24.56
C GLY A 762 -19.14 -10.89 24.73
N SER A 763 -18.03 -10.17 24.55
CA SER A 763 -18.01 -8.70 24.62
C SER A 763 -18.84 -8.02 23.53
N GLY A 764 -19.30 -8.74 22.50
CA GLY A 764 -20.27 -8.23 21.52
C GLY A 764 -21.64 -7.87 22.10
N ILE A 765 -21.89 -8.16 23.39
CA ILE A 765 -23.07 -7.66 24.10
C ILE A 765 -22.98 -6.17 24.45
N ALA A 766 -21.79 -5.56 24.35
CA ALA A 766 -21.51 -4.19 24.80
C ALA A 766 -22.50 -3.15 24.25
N PRO A 767 -22.67 -2.96 22.93
CA PRO A 767 -23.58 -1.92 22.42
C PRO A 767 -25.03 -2.23 22.75
N PHE A 768 -25.42 -3.52 22.81
CA PHE A 768 -26.78 -3.91 23.17
C PHE A 768 -27.15 -3.51 24.60
N ARG A 769 -26.16 -3.43 25.50
CA ARG A 769 -26.39 -2.87 26.84
C ARG A 769 -26.85 -1.43 26.79
N SER A 770 -26.21 -0.60 25.96
CA SER A 770 -26.69 0.78 25.75
C SER A 770 -28.09 0.81 25.14
N PHE A 771 -28.42 -0.13 24.23
CA PHE A 771 -29.72 -0.20 23.58
C PHE A 771 -30.84 -0.52 24.55
N TRP A 772 -30.73 -1.59 25.35
CA TRP A 772 -31.80 -1.93 26.29
C TRP A 772 -31.91 -0.90 27.41
N GLN A 773 -30.81 -0.27 27.84
CA GLN A 773 -30.86 0.82 28.81
C GLN A 773 -31.61 2.05 28.25
N GLN A 774 -31.35 2.41 27.00
CA GLN A 774 -32.05 3.51 26.33
C GLN A 774 -33.54 3.21 26.19
N GLN A 775 -33.88 2.02 25.71
CA GLN A 775 -35.28 1.61 25.56
C GLN A 775 -36.02 1.57 26.89
N PHE A 776 -35.37 1.08 27.96
CA PHE A 776 -35.93 1.10 29.29
C PHE A 776 -36.23 2.52 29.77
N HIS A 777 -35.29 3.45 29.55
CA HIS A 777 -35.49 4.87 29.85
C HIS A 777 -36.66 5.46 29.03
N ASP A 778 -36.68 5.23 27.72
CA ASP A 778 -37.70 5.78 26.82
C ASP A 778 -39.09 5.21 27.11
N MET A 779 -39.19 3.91 27.44
CA MET A 779 -40.44 3.28 27.87
C MET A 779 -40.96 3.89 29.17
N LYS A 780 -40.08 4.14 30.16
CA LYS A 780 -40.46 4.82 31.40
C LYS A 780 -40.95 6.24 31.17
N LYS A 781 -40.35 6.96 30.21
CA LYS A 781 -40.70 8.35 29.88
C LYS A 781 -41.99 8.48 29.06
N THR A 782 -42.19 7.59 28.09
CA THR A 782 -43.31 7.65 27.13
C THR A 782 -44.53 6.84 27.56
N GLY A 783 -44.36 5.86 28.46
CA GLY A 783 -45.40 4.91 28.85
C GLY A 783 -45.67 3.80 27.82
N LEU A 784 -44.82 3.65 26.80
CA LEU A 784 -44.86 2.53 25.85
C LEU A 784 -44.81 1.19 26.60
N LYS A 785 -45.70 0.25 26.25
CA LYS A 785 -45.80 -1.07 26.88
C LYS A 785 -45.25 -2.14 25.96
N GLY A 786 -44.13 -2.74 26.37
CA GLY A 786 -43.45 -3.80 25.64
C GLY A 786 -42.68 -3.26 24.43
N ASN A 787 -41.46 -3.78 24.23
CA ASN A 787 -40.67 -3.50 23.04
C ASN A 787 -40.35 -4.81 22.29
N PRO A 788 -40.59 -4.92 20.97
CA PRO A 788 -40.32 -6.14 20.21
C PRO A 788 -38.82 -6.38 19.93
N VAL A 789 -38.00 -6.38 20.99
CA VAL A 789 -36.57 -6.65 20.94
C VAL A 789 -36.27 -8.06 21.41
N THR A 790 -35.59 -8.83 20.57
CA THR A 790 -35.11 -10.19 20.88
C THR A 790 -33.59 -10.17 21.01
N LEU A 791 -33.06 -10.59 22.15
CA LEU A 791 -31.62 -10.75 22.37
C LEU A 791 -31.22 -12.21 22.12
N VAL A 792 -30.26 -12.42 21.22
CA VAL A 792 -29.59 -13.70 20.97
C VAL A 792 -28.14 -13.58 21.43
N PHE A 793 -27.85 -14.11 22.61
CA PHE A 793 -26.53 -13.98 23.24
C PHE A 793 -25.73 -15.29 23.18
N GLY A 794 -24.42 -15.22 22.97
CA GLY A 794 -23.53 -16.39 23.00
C GLY A 794 -22.41 -16.27 24.03
N CYS A 795 -22.22 -17.32 24.84
CA CYS A 795 -21.10 -17.45 25.77
C CYS A 795 -20.62 -18.91 25.92
N ARG A 796 -19.65 -19.19 26.78
CA ARG A 796 -19.16 -20.57 27.00
C ARG A 796 -20.07 -21.34 27.94
N GLY A 797 -20.48 -20.74 29.05
CA GLY A 797 -21.32 -21.41 30.06
C GLY A 797 -22.13 -20.41 30.89
N SER A 798 -23.27 -20.89 31.37
CA SER A 798 -24.24 -20.11 32.15
C SER A 798 -23.63 -19.50 33.42
N ASP A 799 -22.72 -20.23 34.05
CA ASP A 799 -22.21 -19.91 35.40
C ASP A 799 -20.75 -19.41 35.33
N THR A 800 -20.22 -19.22 34.13
CA THR A 800 -18.83 -18.80 33.90
C THR A 800 -18.73 -17.40 33.31
N ASP A 801 -19.36 -17.17 32.16
CA ASP A 801 -19.14 -15.99 31.32
C ASP A 801 -20.45 -15.45 30.71
N HIS A 802 -21.57 -15.69 31.38
CA HIS A 802 -22.87 -15.10 31.02
C HIS A 802 -22.93 -13.65 31.49
N LEU A 803 -22.35 -12.75 30.68
CA LEU A 803 -22.28 -11.31 30.97
C LEU A 803 -23.67 -10.70 31.13
N TYR A 804 -23.85 -9.84 32.15
CA TYR A 804 -25.11 -9.12 32.41
C TYR A 804 -26.35 -10.01 32.55
N LYS A 805 -26.19 -11.26 33.02
CA LYS A 805 -27.29 -12.23 33.16
C LYS A 805 -28.47 -11.68 33.98
N GLU A 806 -28.19 -11.09 35.13
CA GLU A 806 -29.24 -10.54 36.02
C GLU A 806 -29.91 -9.30 35.38
N GLU A 807 -29.11 -8.39 34.82
CA GLU A 807 -29.61 -7.17 34.16
C GLU A 807 -30.51 -7.51 32.96
N THR A 808 -30.10 -8.45 32.11
CA THR A 808 -30.91 -8.86 30.96
C THR A 808 -32.20 -9.57 31.39
N LEU A 809 -32.18 -10.42 32.41
CA LEU A 809 -33.38 -11.04 32.96
C LEU A 809 -34.37 -9.99 33.50
N ASP A 810 -33.90 -8.96 34.21
CA ASP A 810 -34.75 -7.85 34.66
C ASP A 810 -35.36 -7.09 33.46
N MET A 811 -34.56 -6.82 32.41
CA MET A 811 -35.06 -6.17 31.19
C MET A 811 -36.13 -7.00 30.47
N ARG A 812 -36.07 -8.34 30.54
CA ARG A 812 -37.14 -9.19 30.02
C ARG A 812 -38.40 -9.08 30.87
N ASP A 813 -38.25 -9.19 32.18
CA ASP A 813 -39.37 -9.24 33.12
C ASP A 813 -40.13 -7.90 33.18
N ASN A 814 -39.42 -6.78 32.95
CA ASN A 814 -40.02 -5.44 32.84
C ASN A 814 -40.55 -5.10 31.44
N GLY A 815 -40.38 -6.00 30.46
CA GLY A 815 -40.92 -5.88 29.09
C GLY A 815 -40.06 -5.04 28.12
N THR A 816 -38.88 -4.60 28.52
CA THR A 816 -37.92 -3.92 27.63
C THR A 816 -37.35 -4.89 26.58
N LEU A 817 -37.06 -6.12 26.98
CA LEU A 817 -36.70 -7.20 26.05
C LEU A 817 -37.89 -8.17 25.94
N SER A 818 -38.37 -8.41 24.72
CA SER A 818 -39.46 -9.37 24.49
C SER A 818 -39.02 -10.82 24.74
N SER A 819 -37.77 -11.15 24.41
CA SER A 819 -37.21 -12.48 24.62
C SER A 819 -35.68 -12.44 24.68
N ILE A 820 -35.12 -13.42 25.38
CA ILE A 820 -33.68 -13.64 25.48
C ILE A 820 -33.43 -15.12 25.23
N THR A 821 -32.56 -15.42 24.26
CA THR A 821 -32.10 -16.78 23.99
C THR A 821 -30.59 -16.82 24.05
N THR A 822 -30.04 -17.73 24.85
CA THR A 822 -28.58 -17.84 25.05
C THR A 822 -28.04 -19.14 24.45
N ALA A 823 -27.02 -19.03 23.60
CA ALA A 823 -26.23 -20.14 23.10
C ALA A 823 -25.03 -20.41 24.01
N TYR A 824 -24.89 -21.65 24.49
CA TYR A 824 -23.75 -22.07 25.30
C TYR A 824 -22.84 -23.01 24.52
N SER A 825 -21.59 -22.59 24.30
CA SER A 825 -20.63 -23.36 23.50
C SER A 825 -19.87 -24.43 24.29
N ARG A 826 -19.92 -24.40 25.63
CA ARG A 826 -19.15 -25.29 26.53
C ARG A 826 -19.92 -25.66 27.81
N GLN A 827 -21.25 -25.60 27.82
CA GLN A 827 -22.05 -25.97 28.98
C GLN A 827 -21.90 -27.47 29.25
N THR A 828 -21.49 -27.85 30.46
CA THR A 828 -21.31 -29.25 30.84
C THR A 828 -22.60 -30.03 30.68
N GLY A 829 -22.52 -31.18 30.00
CA GLY A 829 -23.67 -32.08 29.77
C GLY A 829 -24.63 -31.64 28.65
N GLN A 830 -24.31 -30.58 27.91
CA GLN A 830 -25.11 -30.10 26.77
C GLN A 830 -24.28 -30.08 25.48
N PRO A 831 -24.89 -30.22 24.29
CA PRO A 831 -24.18 -30.06 23.03
C PRO A 831 -23.66 -28.62 22.87
N LYS A 832 -22.64 -28.46 22.02
CA LYS A 832 -22.09 -27.15 21.68
C LYS A 832 -23.07 -26.41 20.77
N VAL A 833 -23.52 -25.25 21.24
CA VAL A 833 -24.48 -24.40 20.50
C VAL A 833 -23.88 -23.02 20.28
N TYR A 834 -24.01 -22.49 19.08
CA TYR A 834 -23.67 -21.11 18.74
C TYR A 834 -24.91 -20.28 18.39
N VAL A 835 -24.73 -18.96 18.27
CA VAL A 835 -25.84 -18.04 17.98
C VAL A 835 -26.48 -18.31 16.62
N GLN A 836 -25.71 -18.72 15.62
CA GLN A 836 -26.24 -19.13 14.32
C GLN A 836 -27.15 -20.37 14.42
N ASP A 837 -26.85 -21.30 15.32
CA ASP A 837 -27.67 -22.50 15.50
C ASP A 837 -29.02 -22.12 16.13
N ILE A 838 -29.01 -21.19 17.10
CA ILE A 838 -30.25 -20.61 17.65
C ILE A 838 -31.08 -19.90 16.56
N LEU A 839 -30.43 -19.10 15.71
CA LEU A 839 -31.12 -18.41 14.61
C LEU A 839 -31.74 -19.41 13.63
N ARG A 840 -31.03 -20.47 13.28
CA ARG A 840 -31.47 -21.50 12.33
C ARG A 840 -32.60 -22.37 12.90
N GLU A 841 -32.42 -22.88 14.11
CA GLU A 841 -33.27 -23.94 14.67
C GLU A 841 -34.44 -23.41 15.49
N GLN A 842 -34.27 -22.28 16.19
CA GLN A 842 -35.26 -21.78 17.14
C GLN A 842 -35.93 -20.49 16.69
N LEU A 843 -35.21 -19.62 15.95
CA LEU A 843 -35.68 -18.28 15.61
C LEU A 843 -35.87 -18.06 14.11
N SER A 844 -35.83 -19.10 13.28
CA SER A 844 -35.95 -18.96 11.81
C SER A 844 -37.26 -18.27 11.39
N ASP A 845 -38.40 -18.62 12.01
CA ASP A 845 -39.68 -17.94 11.75
C ASP A 845 -39.63 -16.46 12.17
N LYS A 846 -39.00 -16.17 13.31
CA LYS A 846 -38.89 -14.80 13.85
C LYS A 846 -37.98 -13.94 12.99
N VAL A 847 -36.83 -14.47 12.57
CA VAL A 847 -35.91 -13.81 11.62
C VAL A 847 -36.65 -13.46 10.34
N PHE A 848 -37.40 -14.41 9.79
CA PHE A 848 -38.18 -14.18 8.57
C PHE A 848 -39.29 -13.14 8.78
N GLU A 849 -40.04 -13.21 9.88
CA GLU A 849 -41.05 -12.22 10.26
C GLU A 849 -40.46 -10.81 10.35
N VAL A 850 -39.34 -10.64 11.06
CA VAL A 850 -38.69 -9.35 11.31
C VAL A 850 -38.07 -8.76 10.04
N LEU A 851 -37.47 -9.58 9.18
CA LEU A 851 -36.75 -9.10 7.99
C LEU A 851 -37.61 -9.03 6.71
N HIS A 852 -38.68 -9.81 6.62
CA HIS A 852 -39.52 -9.89 5.42
C HIS A 852 -40.92 -9.30 5.60
N HIS A 853 -41.63 -9.66 6.67
CA HIS A 853 -43.01 -9.20 6.88
C HIS A 853 -43.08 -7.83 7.53
N ASN A 854 -42.14 -7.54 8.42
CA ASN A 854 -42.05 -6.27 9.14
C ASN A 854 -40.86 -5.44 8.63
N PRO A 855 -40.88 -4.11 8.83
CA PRO A 855 -39.72 -3.25 8.64
C PRO A 855 -38.74 -3.35 9.83
N GLY A 856 -38.42 -4.57 10.27
CA GLY A 856 -37.57 -4.82 11.42
C GLY A 856 -36.07 -4.75 11.12
N HIS A 857 -35.28 -4.72 12.20
CA HIS A 857 -33.84 -4.53 12.19
C HIS A 857 -33.10 -5.75 12.78
N LEU A 858 -31.94 -6.08 12.19
CA LEU A 858 -31.03 -7.11 12.70
C LEU A 858 -29.66 -6.47 12.99
N TYR A 859 -29.20 -6.60 14.23
CA TYR A 859 -27.91 -6.09 14.69
C TYR A 859 -27.00 -7.24 15.07
N ILE A 860 -25.75 -7.19 14.62
CA ILE A 860 -24.75 -8.23 14.86
C ILE A 860 -23.51 -7.58 15.43
N CYS A 861 -23.08 -8.01 16.61
CA CYS A 861 -21.87 -7.49 17.24
C CYS A 861 -20.98 -8.62 17.80
N GLY A 862 -19.68 -8.58 17.47
CA GLY A 862 -18.69 -9.56 17.92
C GLY A 862 -17.56 -9.81 16.92
N GLY A 863 -16.98 -11.01 16.96
CA GLY A 863 -15.84 -11.35 16.11
C GLY A 863 -16.21 -11.67 14.66
N MET A 864 -15.30 -11.41 13.72
CA MET A 864 -15.50 -11.57 12.27
C MET A 864 -16.02 -12.95 11.84
N ASN A 865 -15.48 -14.04 12.40
CA ASN A 865 -15.94 -15.39 12.07
C ASN A 865 -17.42 -15.61 12.47
N MET A 866 -17.83 -15.06 13.62
CA MET A 866 -19.22 -15.16 14.08
C MET A 866 -20.15 -14.36 13.16
N ALA A 867 -19.77 -13.15 12.76
CA ALA A 867 -20.56 -12.34 11.84
C ALA A 867 -20.76 -13.04 10.48
N ASN A 868 -19.69 -13.66 9.94
CA ASN A 868 -19.77 -14.44 8.70
C ASN A 868 -20.71 -15.66 8.82
N ASP A 869 -20.63 -16.41 9.92
CA ASP A 869 -21.50 -17.56 10.18
C ASP A 869 -22.97 -17.14 10.34
N VAL A 870 -23.23 -16.02 11.01
CA VAL A 870 -24.57 -15.44 11.13
C VAL A 870 -25.07 -15.00 9.76
N ALA A 871 -24.29 -14.26 8.98
CA ALA A 871 -24.66 -13.83 7.63
C ALA A 871 -25.00 -15.02 6.72
N ALA A 872 -24.18 -16.08 6.74
CA ALA A 872 -24.45 -17.32 6.00
C ALA A 872 -25.79 -17.95 6.43
N THR A 873 -26.04 -18.01 7.73
CA THR A 873 -27.29 -18.57 8.28
C THR A 873 -28.52 -17.75 7.91
N ILE A 874 -28.43 -16.42 7.92
CA ILE A 874 -29.53 -15.57 7.45
C ILE A 874 -29.81 -15.82 5.97
N LYS A 875 -28.77 -15.97 5.14
CA LYS A 875 -28.94 -16.32 3.71
C LYS A 875 -29.62 -17.68 3.55
N GLU A 876 -29.23 -18.69 4.32
CA GLU A 876 -29.88 -20.02 4.32
C GLU A 876 -31.37 -19.93 4.67
N ILE A 877 -31.73 -19.15 5.70
CA ILE A 877 -33.12 -18.91 6.09
C ILE A 877 -33.89 -18.26 4.94
N LEU A 878 -33.34 -17.23 4.30
CA LEU A 878 -33.99 -16.55 3.17
C LEU A 878 -34.19 -17.47 1.97
N VAL A 879 -33.17 -18.27 1.60
CA VAL A 879 -33.26 -19.26 0.52
C VAL A 879 -34.37 -20.27 0.81
N SER A 880 -34.39 -20.82 2.03
CA SER A 880 -35.39 -21.82 2.42
C SER A 880 -36.82 -21.27 2.45
N ARG A 881 -37.02 -20.02 2.91
CA ARG A 881 -38.35 -19.42 3.09
C ARG A 881 -38.91 -18.80 1.82
N LEU A 882 -38.06 -18.21 0.97
CA LEU A 882 -38.49 -17.50 -0.25
C LEU A 882 -38.34 -18.34 -1.52
N GLY A 883 -37.65 -19.48 -1.46
CA GLY A 883 -37.35 -20.28 -2.66
C GLY A 883 -36.43 -19.58 -3.65
N ILE A 884 -35.60 -18.65 -3.17
CA ILE A 884 -34.65 -17.87 -3.97
C ILE A 884 -33.28 -18.54 -4.04
N THR A 885 -32.45 -18.14 -4.99
CA THR A 885 -31.06 -18.62 -5.08
C THR A 885 -30.16 -17.95 -4.03
N LEU A 886 -28.98 -18.53 -3.77
CA LEU A 886 -28.00 -17.95 -2.85
C LEU A 886 -27.57 -16.54 -3.30
N THR A 887 -27.38 -16.32 -4.60
CA THR A 887 -27.05 -15.00 -5.17
C THR A 887 -28.17 -13.99 -4.92
N GLN A 888 -29.44 -14.38 -5.08
CA GLN A 888 -30.58 -13.51 -4.76
C GLN A 888 -30.66 -13.20 -3.25
N ALA A 889 -30.28 -14.15 -2.39
CA ALA A 889 -30.20 -13.91 -0.95
C ALA A 889 -29.07 -12.93 -0.58
N GLU A 890 -27.94 -12.95 -1.30
CA GLU A 890 -26.86 -11.95 -1.15
C GLU A 890 -27.31 -10.55 -1.56
N GLU A 891 -28.04 -10.43 -2.68
CA GLU A 891 -28.66 -9.18 -3.11
C GLU A 891 -29.69 -8.68 -2.08
N TYR A 892 -30.49 -9.59 -1.51
CA TYR A 892 -31.46 -9.26 -0.45
C TYR A 892 -30.76 -8.69 0.79
N LEU A 893 -29.70 -9.35 1.26
CA LEU A 893 -28.93 -8.90 2.42
C LEU A 893 -28.28 -7.54 2.17
N SER A 894 -27.72 -7.36 0.96
CA SER A 894 -27.14 -6.08 0.52
C SER A 894 -28.19 -4.97 0.51
N ARG A 895 -29.41 -5.26 0.07
CA ARG A 895 -30.54 -4.33 0.16
C ARG A 895 -30.88 -3.97 1.59
N LEU A 896 -30.92 -4.92 2.52
CA LEU A 896 -31.16 -4.62 3.95
C LEU A 896 -30.07 -3.74 4.57
N LYS A 897 -28.80 -3.94 4.19
CA LYS A 897 -27.69 -3.06 4.61
C LYS A 897 -27.93 -1.63 4.09
N ASN A 898 -28.27 -1.48 2.82
CA ASN A 898 -28.57 -0.18 2.21
C ASN A 898 -29.80 0.51 2.82
N GLU A 899 -30.81 -0.27 3.22
CA GLU A 899 -32.00 0.21 3.93
C GLU A 899 -31.73 0.56 5.41
N LYS A 900 -30.49 0.41 5.90
CA LYS A 900 -30.12 0.54 7.33
C LYS A 900 -31.00 -0.33 8.23
N ARG A 901 -31.20 -1.59 7.83
CA ARG A 901 -31.96 -2.61 8.58
C ARG A 901 -31.15 -3.84 8.95
N TYR A 902 -29.94 -3.95 8.41
CA TYR A 902 -28.96 -4.97 8.77
C TYR A 902 -27.68 -4.26 9.18
N HIS A 903 -27.31 -4.40 10.45
CA HIS A 903 -26.28 -3.61 11.11
C HIS A 903 -25.18 -4.53 11.64
N GLU A 904 -23.93 -4.16 11.43
CA GLU A 904 -22.75 -4.92 11.83
C GLU A 904 -21.80 -4.02 12.63
N ASP A 905 -21.44 -4.45 13.85
CA ASP A 905 -20.35 -3.88 14.66
C ASP A 905 -19.33 -4.97 14.95
N ILE A 906 -18.38 -5.15 14.01
CA ILE A 906 -17.47 -6.30 13.98
C ILE A 906 -16.08 -5.86 14.47
N PHE A 907 -15.56 -6.56 15.47
CA PHE A 907 -14.18 -6.37 15.93
C PHE A 907 -13.25 -7.38 15.24
N GLY A 908 -12.01 -6.94 14.96
CA GLY A 908 -10.97 -7.77 14.34
C GLY A 908 -10.63 -9.04 15.14
N SER A 909 -10.06 -10.03 14.44
CA SER A 909 -9.76 -11.37 14.96
C SER A 909 -8.61 -11.43 15.96
#